data_AF-A0A8K0T2T8-F1
#
_entry.id   AF-A0A8K0T2T8-F1
#
_cell.length_a   1.000
_cell.length_b   1.000
_cell.length_c   1.000
_cell.angle_alpha   90.00
_cell.angle_beta   90.00
_cell.angle_gamma   90.00
#
_symmetry.space_group_name_H-M   'P 1'
#
loop_
_entity.id
_entity.type
_entity.pdbx_description
1 polymer ?
#
loop_
_entity_poly.entity_id
_entity_poly.type
_entity_poly.pdbx_seq_one_letter_code
_entity_poly.pdbx_strand_id
1 'polypeptide(L)'
;MAEGIVNMDFEGAWTFVPVIITSILAALWSRVEFQACNYIPWTILDLDNRQRTQTLDTRGRQAARTVMLDYPSMGYPGAIYTSLKYRHFFPFSSLIVSVLLRAQIFLSTGLFRVDGYLSQTYLGIRPGNLYTMIALFGVSALFALHLVLCAPPSSGITPRDPTTMAGTAALLANSSQALSKLSGTGSLDILDVSTKMRGPWCTTLLHHPHVHPSYEFRLELFESEMNHSYDHRDRLPEELPAPYRPWTMRAFTAITIMAVSIILIVGLWLTYMFGGGVDDRFSPSETYYFLWSSFVTMVFMMLAIFLACIDFDSRRLTPFLKLVSRDCSFDESMGLAYTNEVAGKTLFKSLRYGDWSVFITSLVAFVAWVLPICTAGLFTSSYVEHMAPAQLLQQTYFQSVDSINVQPDNRLVDDILLKPTPDFPPWTWDELAFQALDITPRGEEWRAAGKRVTASIPAMYITLNCDSQSFQGDDVDDLRCQPFGEDDHVDMCGNHDLVGRVVSSCTNLRRNSTINYVWGSCESLTLIAYMCEETYLATDAVTTLDGDELAISRWATPVPDRLTQGPSDLSLPIDGAYDLLGNMSSDAEGAEGLDRFFATLTRSRLDVPLQRLRSMARVNSVLTGITRQHGIIRAQTLTGSAVRRPFTEDSPSRPAAIETELVMRQRAVIQSRGQTYALTVLLGVITGLMGIWLLIRPRAALPKNPGSIAARASLVADSTIWWHLPKGVEWLSDERLAHRLRKKVFRMGWFSVHSTRTGVVERNYGIGIVQDGRRREVPYVPDASESGYSTGGHSRQRRKGMADATYY
;
A
#
# COMPACT_ATOMS: atom_id res chain seq x y z
N MET A 1 2.65 2.79 20.18
CA MET A 1 4.09 2.49 20.28
C MET A 1 4.27 0.99 20.12
N ALA A 2 4.52 0.55 18.89
CA ALA A 2 4.95 -0.81 18.59
C ALA A 2 5.98 -0.68 17.47
N GLU A 3 7.18 -0.22 17.83
CA GLU A 3 8.34 -0.22 16.94
C GLU A 3 8.95 -1.61 17.03
N GLY A 4 8.56 -2.48 16.10
CA GLY A 4 9.15 -3.81 15.94
C GLY A 4 10.26 -3.76 14.90
N ILE A 5 11.46 -4.18 15.27
CA ILE A 5 12.56 -4.46 14.34
C ILE A 5 12.15 -5.71 13.56
N VAL A 6 11.77 -5.57 12.29
CA VAL A 6 11.34 -6.70 11.45
C VAL A 6 12.39 -6.92 10.36
N ASN A 7 12.77 -8.18 10.13
CA ASN A 7 13.68 -8.56 9.04
C ASN A 7 13.17 -8.05 7.68
N MET A 8 14.09 -7.59 6.81
CA MET A 8 13.80 -6.96 5.51
C MET A 8 12.86 -7.77 4.59
N ASP A 9 12.83 -9.10 4.71
CA ASP A 9 11.94 -9.97 3.92
C ASP A 9 10.48 -10.00 4.41
N PHE A 10 10.24 -9.69 5.69
CA PHE A 10 8.91 -9.72 6.32
C PHE A 10 8.25 -8.32 6.45
N GLU A 11 9.01 -7.24 6.28
CA GLU A 11 8.49 -5.86 6.34
C GLU A 11 7.43 -5.59 5.25
N GLY A 12 7.64 -6.12 4.04
CA GLY A 12 6.67 -5.99 2.95
C GLY A 12 5.35 -6.69 3.25
N ALA A 13 5.36 -7.85 3.92
CA ALA A 13 4.17 -8.66 4.20
C ALA A 13 3.11 -7.90 5.01
N TRP A 14 3.54 -7.14 6.02
CA TRP A 14 2.65 -6.36 6.88
C TRP A 14 1.94 -5.23 6.15
N THR A 15 2.55 -4.67 5.10
CA THR A 15 1.91 -3.64 4.27
C THR A 15 0.71 -4.17 3.49
N PHE A 16 0.71 -5.46 3.14
CA PHE A 16 -0.36 -6.07 2.36
C PHE A 16 -1.55 -6.53 3.21
N VAL A 17 -1.35 -6.82 4.50
CA VAL A 17 -2.39 -7.42 5.35
C VAL A 17 -3.69 -6.60 5.36
N PRO A 18 -3.69 -5.28 5.63
CA PRO A 18 -4.93 -4.51 5.69
C PRO A 18 -5.62 -4.39 4.32
N VAL A 19 -4.84 -4.36 3.23
CA VAL A 19 -5.35 -4.28 1.86
C VAL A 19 -6.03 -5.59 1.47
N ILE A 20 -5.44 -6.73 1.84
CA ILE A 20 -6.01 -8.06 1.59
C ILE A 20 -7.34 -8.22 2.35
N ILE A 21 -7.38 -7.84 3.63
CA ILE A 21 -8.60 -7.94 4.46
C ILE A 21 -9.73 -7.08 3.88
N THR A 22 -9.44 -5.82 3.55
CA THR A 22 -10.44 -4.91 2.93
C THR A 22 -10.92 -5.41 1.57
N SER A 23 -10.03 -5.99 0.77
CA SER A 23 -10.38 -6.58 -0.53
C SER A 23 -11.29 -7.81 -0.40
N ILE A 24 -11.03 -8.69 0.56
CA ILE A 24 -11.89 -9.84 0.86
C ILE A 24 -13.28 -9.37 1.32
N LEU A 25 -13.34 -8.37 2.20
CA LEU A 25 -14.60 -7.79 2.67
C LEU A 25 -15.41 -7.19 1.51
N ALA A 26 -14.76 -6.42 0.62
CA ALA A 26 -15.40 -5.86 -0.58
C ALA A 26 -15.91 -6.95 -1.54
N ALA A 27 -15.14 -8.04 -1.72
CA ALA A 27 -15.53 -9.16 -2.56
C ALA A 27 -16.78 -9.87 -2.01
N LEU A 28 -16.85 -10.11 -0.69
CA LEU A 28 -18.05 -10.69 -0.07
C LEU A 28 -19.25 -9.73 -0.15
N TRP A 29 -19.01 -8.43 0.02
CA TRP A 29 -20.05 -7.40 -0.04
C TRP A 29 -20.67 -7.25 -1.44
N SER A 30 -19.93 -7.53 -2.51
CA SER A 30 -20.45 -7.49 -3.89
C SER A 30 -21.71 -8.35 -4.09
N ARG A 31 -21.84 -9.45 -3.34
CA ARG A 31 -23.03 -10.32 -3.36
C ARG A 31 -24.23 -9.64 -2.69
N VAL A 32 -24.01 -8.99 -1.54
CA VAL A 32 -25.05 -8.24 -0.82
C VAL A 32 -25.56 -7.10 -1.71
N GLU A 33 -24.65 -6.38 -2.35
CA GLU A 33 -24.97 -5.33 -3.32
C GLU A 33 -25.84 -5.85 -4.46
N PHE A 34 -25.43 -6.93 -5.12
CA PHE A 34 -26.19 -7.50 -6.22
C PHE A 34 -27.59 -7.95 -5.78
N GLN A 35 -27.69 -8.64 -4.64
CA GLN A 35 -28.97 -9.08 -4.09
C GLN A 35 -29.87 -7.88 -3.75
N ALA A 36 -29.33 -6.86 -3.09
CA ALA A 36 -30.09 -5.65 -2.77
C ALA A 36 -30.65 -4.98 -4.03
N CYS A 37 -29.85 -4.86 -5.08
CA CYS A 37 -30.28 -4.26 -6.35
C CYS A 37 -31.27 -5.12 -7.14
N ASN A 38 -31.15 -6.46 -7.10
CA ASN A 38 -32.00 -7.37 -7.88
C ASN A 38 -33.35 -7.68 -7.18
N TYR A 39 -33.39 -7.73 -5.85
CA TYR A 39 -34.61 -8.06 -5.10
C TYR A 39 -35.46 -6.84 -4.75
N ILE A 40 -34.90 -5.62 -4.70
CA ILE A 40 -35.66 -4.42 -4.33
C ILE A 40 -36.92 -4.18 -5.19
N PRO A 41 -36.94 -4.37 -6.53
CA PRO A 41 -38.17 -4.16 -7.29
C PRO A 41 -39.30 -5.11 -6.87
N TRP A 42 -38.96 -6.35 -6.49
CA TRP A 42 -39.91 -7.34 -5.99
C TRP A 42 -40.42 -6.99 -4.59
N THR A 43 -39.56 -6.52 -3.69
CA THR A 43 -39.99 -6.10 -2.34
C THR A 43 -40.98 -4.94 -2.37
N ILE A 44 -40.80 -3.98 -3.28
CA ILE A 44 -41.68 -2.83 -3.40
C ILE A 44 -43.04 -3.24 -3.94
N LEU A 45 -43.07 -4.18 -4.90
CA LEU A 45 -44.32 -4.73 -5.42
C LEU A 45 -45.15 -5.46 -4.34
N ASP A 46 -44.49 -6.11 -3.36
CA ASP A 46 -45.17 -6.74 -2.22
C ASP A 46 -45.63 -5.72 -1.16
N LEU A 47 -44.80 -4.74 -0.85
CA LEU A 47 -45.12 -3.66 0.11
C LEU A 47 -46.32 -2.83 -0.34
N ASP A 48 -46.41 -2.51 -1.64
CA ASP A 48 -47.50 -1.72 -2.20
C ASP A 48 -48.85 -2.46 -2.17
N ASN A 49 -48.83 -3.79 -2.26
CA ASN A 49 -50.02 -4.62 -2.03
C ASN A 49 -50.52 -4.50 -0.57
N ARG A 50 -49.61 -4.49 0.41
CA ARG A 50 -49.97 -4.33 1.84
C ARG A 50 -50.48 -2.91 2.16
N GLN A 51 -49.94 -1.89 1.50
CA GLN A 51 -50.30 -0.49 1.70
C GLN A 51 -51.36 0.00 0.70
N ARG A 52 -52.45 -0.77 0.52
CA ARG A 52 -53.58 -0.64 -0.45
C ARG A 52 -54.19 0.79 -0.67
N THR A 53 -53.70 1.82 0.00
CA THR A 53 -54.07 3.24 -0.08
C THR A 53 -52.96 4.09 -0.73
N GLN A 54 -52.87 4.15 -2.08
CA GLN A 54 -52.07 5.19 -2.76
C GLN A 54 -52.91 6.05 -3.71
N THR A 55 -52.64 7.36 -3.66
CA THR A 55 -53.34 8.45 -4.34
C THR A 55 -53.10 8.45 -5.86
N LEU A 56 -54.11 8.93 -6.60
CA LEU A 56 -54.23 8.87 -8.07
C LEU A 56 -53.03 9.45 -8.85
N ASP A 57 -52.35 10.44 -8.28
CA ASP A 57 -51.32 11.27 -8.96
C ASP A 57 -49.95 10.56 -9.12
N THR A 58 -49.75 9.42 -8.45
CA THR A 58 -48.49 8.64 -8.47
C THR A 58 -48.47 7.48 -9.47
N ARG A 59 -49.63 7.13 -10.06
CA ARG A 59 -49.83 5.90 -10.84
C ARG A 59 -49.08 5.84 -12.18
N GLY A 60 -48.93 6.97 -12.87
CA GLY A 60 -48.30 7.02 -14.20
C GLY A 60 -46.79 6.74 -14.20
N ARG A 61 -46.10 6.93 -13.06
CA ARG A 61 -44.64 6.74 -12.93
C ARG A 61 -44.26 5.49 -12.13
N GLN A 62 -45.23 4.68 -11.70
CA GLN A 62 -45.01 3.54 -10.81
C GLN A 62 -44.27 2.39 -11.52
N ALA A 63 -44.63 2.06 -12.77
CA ALA A 63 -43.93 1.05 -13.56
C ALA A 63 -42.42 1.35 -13.74
N ALA A 64 -42.06 2.63 -13.87
CA ALA A 64 -40.67 3.09 -13.97
C ALA A 64 -39.89 2.94 -12.63
N ARG A 65 -40.61 2.87 -11.50
CA ARG A 65 -40.05 2.67 -10.15
C ARG A 65 -39.98 1.20 -9.73
N THR A 66 -40.70 0.30 -10.40
CA THR A 66 -40.77 -1.11 -10.03
C THR A 66 -40.35 -2.01 -11.20
N VAL A 67 -41.30 -2.40 -12.07
CA VAL A 67 -41.15 -3.48 -13.05
C VAL A 67 -40.10 -3.16 -14.14
N MET A 68 -39.86 -1.88 -14.44
CA MET A 68 -38.86 -1.43 -15.43
C MET A 68 -37.47 -1.20 -14.84
N LEU A 69 -37.32 -1.23 -13.53
CA LEU A 69 -36.10 -0.79 -12.86
C LEU A 69 -35.00 -1.86 -12.98
N ASP A 70 -33.80 -1.46 -13.43
CA ASP A 70 -32.62 -2.31 -13.57
C ASP A 70 -31.40 -1.62 -12.95
N TYR A 71 -31.35 -1.60 -11.60
CA TYR A 71 -30.22 -1.06 -10.84
C TYR A 71 -28.86 -1.62 -11.28
N PRO A 72 -28.70 -2.95 -11.48
CA PRO A 72 -27.41 -3.51 -11.86
C PRO A 72 -26.85 -2.98 -13.20
N SER A 73 -27.68 -2.47 -14.10
CA SER A 73 -27.21 -1.89 -15.37
C SER A 73 -26.83 -0.41 -15.33
N MET A 74 -27.28 0.34 -14.33
CA MET A 74 -27.21 1.81 -14.31
C MET A 74 -25.84 2.38 -13.89
N GLY A 75 -24.90 1.53 -13.48
CA GLY A 75 -23.61 1.94 -12.89
C GLY A 75 -23.77 2.63 -11.52
N TYR A 76 -22.68 2.83 -10.79
CA TYR A 76 -22.73 3.36 -9.41
C TYR A 76 -23.41 4.74 -9.29
N PRO A 77 -23.02 5.79 -10.05
CA PRO A 77 -23.59 7.13 -9.86
C PRO A 77 -25.08 7.16 -10.22
N GLY A 78 -25.44 6.49 -11.31
CA GLY A 78 -26.83 6.37 -11.77
C GLY A 78 -27.70 5.61 -10.78
N ALA A 79 -27.22 4.49 -10.25
CA ALA A 79 -27.94 3.68 -9.27
C ALA A 79 -28.11 4.42 -7.92
N ILE A 80 -27.08 5.10 -7.43
CA ILE A 80 -27.15 5.90 -6.19
C ILE A 80 -28.16 7.05 -6.36
N TYR A 81 -28.07 7.81 -7.45
CA TYR A 81 -29.01 8.90 -7.71
C TYR A 81 -30.46 8.39 -7.85
N THR A 82 -30.66 7.30 -8.59
CA THR A 82 -31.98 6.72 -8.84
C THR A 82 -32.58 6.10 -7.58
N SER A 83 -31.77 5.44 -6.75
CA SER A 83 -32.21 4.91 -5.44
C SER A 83 -32.62 6.01 -4.49
N LEU A 84 -31.86 7.12 -4.43
CA LEU A 84 -32.22 8.28 -3.62
C LEU A 84 -33.49 8.98 -4.14
N LYS A 85 -33.59 9.19 -5.46
CA LYS A 85 -34.75 9.81 -6.14
C LYS A 85 -36.05 9.05 -5.88
N TYR A 86 -35.99 7.72 -5.86
CA TYR A 86 -37.15 6.89 -5.59
C TYR A 86 -37.29 6.48 -4.11
N ARG A 87 -36.43 7.00 -3.22
CA ARG A 87 -36.42 6.68 -1.77
C ARG A 87 -36.26 5.18 -1.48
N HIS A 88 -35.51 4.46 -2.31
CA HIS A 88 -35.17 3.07 -2.09
C HIS A 88 -33.94 2.99 -1.18
N PHE A 89 -34.16 3.04 0.14
CA PHE A 89 -33.08 3.12 1.15
C PHE A 89 -32.19 1.87 1.20
N PHE A 90 -32.76 0.68 0.94
CA PHE A 90 -32.02 -0.59 0.98
C PHE A 90 -30.89 -0.66 -0.06
N PRO A 91 -31.14 -0.48 -1.38
CA PRO A 91 -30.06 -0.45 -2.36
C PRO A 91 -29.17 0.79 -2.19
N PHE A 92 -29.70 1.94 -1.76
CA PHE A 92 -28.89 3.13 -1.48
C PHE A 92 -27.81 2.84 -0.44
N SER A 93 -28.19 2.30 0.72
CA SER A 93 -27.26 1.96 1.79
C SER A 93 -26.21 0.95 1.32
N SER A 94 -26.64 -0.09 0.61
CA SER A 94 -25.74 -1.13 0.09
C SER A 94 -24.71 -0.57 -0.89
N LEU A 95 -25.13 0.34 -1.79
CA LEU A 95 -24.25 0.97 -2.78
C LEU A 95 -23.25 1.93 -2.12
N ILE A 96 -23.67 2.66 -1.07
CA ILE A 96 -22.76 3.54 -0.32
C ILE A 96 -21.70 2.71 0.40
N VAL A 97 -22.06 1.62 1.09
CA VAL A 97 -21.06 0.72 1.71
C VAL A 97 -20.10 0.15 0.66
N SER A 98 -20.61 -0.23 -0.52
CA SER A 98 -19.79 -0.68 -1.65
C SER A 98 -18.76 0.35 -2.12
N VAL A 99 -19.11 1.63 -2.16
CA VAL A 99 -18.18 2.73 -2.52
C VAL A 99 -17.18 2.97 -1.38
N LEU A 100 -17.63 2.96 -0.13
CA LEU A 100 -16.78 3.15 1.04
C LEU A 100 -15.74 2.03 1.16
N LEU A 101 -16.11 0.76 0.97
CA LEU A 101 -15.16 -0.36 0.99
C LEU A 101 -14.10 -0.25 -0.11
N ARG A 102 -14.46 0.27 -1.29
CA ARG A 102 -13.50 0.54 -2.37
C ARG A 102 -12.56 1.71 -2.03
N ALA A 103 -13.06 2.75 -1.36
CA ALA A 103 -12.23 3.84 -0.83
C ALA A 103 -11.29 3.35 0.28
N GLN A 104 -11.71 2.37 1.09
CA GLN A 104 -10.89 1.76 2.13
C GLN A 104 -9.70 0.98 1.56
N ILE A 105 -9.90 0.23 0.48
CA ILE A 105 -8.80 -0.46 -0.23
C ILE A 105 -7.73 0.56 -0.63
N PHE A 106 -8.15 1.72 -1.16
CA PHE A 106 -7.25 2.81 -1.54
C PHE A 106 -6.52 3.43 -0.33
N LEU A 107 -7.20 3.72 0.78
CA LEU A 107 -6.51 4.27 1.96
C LEU A 107 -5.55 3.26 2.60
N SER A 108 -5.90 1.98 2.52
CA SER A 108 -5.14 0.89 3.07
C SER A 108 -3.79 0.69 2.38
N THR A 109 -3.67 0.98 1.08
CA THR A 109 -2.39 0.86 0.35
C THR A 109 -1.38 1.92 0.78
N GLY A 110 -1.85 3.06 1.30
CA GLY A 110 -1.02 4.16 1.78
C GLY A 110 -0.84 4.21 3.30
N LEU A 111 -1.28 3.19 4.05
CA LEU A 111 -1.33 3.23 5.52
C LEU A 111 0.06 3.24 6.17
N PHE A 112 0.97 2.42 5.65
CA PHE A 112 2.31 2.25 6.19
C PHE A 112 3.33 3.10 5.44
N ARG A 113 4.36 3.55 6.17
CA ARG A 113 5.49 4.34 5.72
C ARG A 113 6.76 3.63 6.18
N VAL A 114 7.76 3.51 5.30
CA VAL A 114 9.09 3.04 5.69
C VAL A 114 9.97 4.27 5.85
N ASP A 115 10.35 4.58 7.09
CA ASP A 115 11.29 5.64 7.41
C ASP A 115 12.64 5.01 7.77
N GLY A 116 13.66 5.26 6.96
CA GLY A 116 15.03 4.84 7.26
C GLY A 116 15.77 5.98 7.96
N TYR A 117 16.07 5.84 9.25
CA TYR A 117 16.99 6.74 9.94
C TYR A 117 18.21 5.93 10.37
N LEU A 118 19.41 6.35 9.96
CA LEU A 118 20.70 5.78 10.38
C LEU A 118 20.77 4.23 10.29
N SER A 119 20.78 3.69 9.06
CA SER A 119 20.93 2.24 8.78
C SER A 119 19.81 1.32 9.30
N GLN A 120 18.79 1.85 9.98
CA GLN A 120 17.63 1.09 10.46
C GLN A 120 16.35 1.57 9.78
N THR A 121 15.57 0.63 9.25
CA THR A 121 14.24 0.86 8.68
C THR A 121 13.19 0.72 9.76
N TYR A 122 12.36 1.73 9.93
CA TYR A 122 11.21 1.72 10.83
C TYR A 122 9.93 1.79 10.01
N LEU A 123 8.97 0.93 10.34
CA LEU A 123 7.64 0.96 9.73
C LEU A 123 6.73 1.92 10.53
N GLY A 124 6.61 3.15 10.07
CA GLY A 124 5.70 4.15 10.61
C GLY A 124 4.27 3.99 10.08
N ILE A 125 3.26 4.27 10.91
CA ILE A 125 1.87 4.35 10.48
C ILE A 125 1.54 5.81 10.16
N ARG A 126 0.89 6.09 9.03
CA ARG A 126 0.40 7.43 8.71
C ARG A 126 -0.87 7.73 9.51
N PRO A 127 -0.85 8.68 10.47
CA PRO A 127 -1.99 8.91 11.36
C PRO A 127 -3.22 9.41 10.59
N GLY A 128 -3.03 10.26 9.57
CA GLY A 128 -4.13 10.75 8.74
C GLY A 128 -4.91 9.63 8.02
N ASN A 129 -4.21 8.64 7.46
CA ASN A 129 -4.84 7.49 6.81
C ASN A 129 -5.52 6.58 7.84
N LEU A 130 -4.90 6.38 9.01
CA LEU A 130 -5.52 5.60 10.07
C LEU A 130 -6.86 6.20 10.55
N TYR A 131 -6.89 7.50 10.86
CA TYR A 131 -8.11 8.16 11.34
C TYR A 131 -9.20 8.18 10.26
N THR A 132 -8.84 8.43 9.00
CA THR A 132 -9.81 8.40 7.89
C THR A 132 -10.34 6.98 7.65
N MET A 133 -9.51 5.94 7.74
CA MET A 133 -9.95 4.55 7.65
C MET A 133 -10.91 4.19 8.79
N ILE A 134 -10.61 4.57 10.03
CA ILE A 134 -11.51 4.34 11.18
C ILE A 134 -12.85 5.05 10.95
N ALA A 135 -12.82 6.30 10.51
CA ALA A 135 -14.04 7.07 10.22
C ALA A 135 -14.88 6.42 9.10
N LEU A 136 -14.27 6.03 7.97
CA LEU A 136 -14.98 5.38 6.87
C LEU A 136 -15.54 4.00 7.28
N PHE A 137 -14.84 3.24 8.13
CA PHE A 137 -15.38 1.98 8.66
C PHE A 137 -16.55 2.22 9.59
N GLY A 138 -16.47 3.23 10.47
CA GLY A 138 -17.59 3.67 11.30
C GLY A 138 -18.81 4.05 10.47
N VAL A 139 -18.63 4.87 9.41
CA VAL A 139 -19.70 5.23 8.48
C VAL A 139 -20.24 3.99 7.76
N SER A 140 -19.39 3.07 7.30
CA SER A 140 -19.84 1.82 6.67
C SER A 140 -20.65 0.94 7.61
N ALA A 141 -20.31 0.91 8.90
CA ALA A 141 -21.05 0.19 9.93
C ALA A 141 -22.42 0.83 10.21
N LEU A 142 -22.51 2.16 10.20
CA LEU A 142 -23.79 2.88 10.33
C LEU A 142 -24.72 2.59 9.14
N PHE A 143 -24.21 2.58 7.91
CA PHE A 143 -25.00 2.20 6.74
C PHE A 143 -25.36 0.71 6.73
N ALA A 144 -24.46 -0.18 7.16
CA ALA A 144 -24.77 -1.59 7.33
C ALA A 144 -25.87 -1.79 8.40
N LEU A 145 -25.81 -1.06 9.52
CA LEU A 145 -26.87 -1.05 10.53
C LEU A 145 -28.19 -0.53 9.95
N HIS A 146 -28.16 0.57 9.19
CA HIS A 146 -29.34 1.08 8.49
C HIS A 146 -29.92 0.06 7.51
N LEU A 147 -29.08 -0.71 6.81
CA LEU A 147 -29.50 -1.78 5.92
C LEU A 147 -30.20 -2.91 6.68
N VAL A 148 -29.70 -3.29 7.86
CA VAL A 148 -30.33 -4.29 8.75
C VAL A 148 -31.68 -3.77 9.29
N LEU A 149 -31.76 -2.49 9.66
CA LEU A 149 -33.00 -1.87 10.15
C LEU A 149 -34.05 -1.72 9.04
N CYS A 150 -33.63 -1.47 7.80
CA CYS A 150 -34.48 -1.39 6.63
C CYS A 150 -34.61 -2.74 5.89
N ALA A 151 -34.15 -3.84 6.48
CA ALA A 151 -34.21 -5.14 5.84
C ALA A 151 -35.67 -5.56 5.61
N PRO A 152 -35.98 -6.17 4.46
CA PRO A 152 -37.33 -6.65 4.18
C PRO A 152 -37.76 -7.70 5.22
N PRO A 153 -39.07 -7.83 5.48
CA PRO A 153 -39.59 -8.71 6.53
C PRO A 153 -39.17 -10.17 6.33
N SER A 154 -38.99 -10.90 7.43
CA SER A 154 -38.56 -12.31 7.45
C SER A 154 -39.54 -13.28 6.76
N SER A 155 -40.73 -12.82 6.35
CA SER A 155 -41.75 -13.59 5.66
C SER A 155 -41.37 -14.04 4.24
N GLY A 156 -40.16 -13.72 3.76
CA GLY A 156 -39.75 -13.97 2.37
C GLY A 156 -40.30 -12.92 1.41
N ILE A 157 -39.59 -12.70 0.30
CA ILE A 157 -39.90 -11.65 -0.70
C ILE A 157 -40.62 -12.25 -1.89
N THR A 158 -40.04 -13.29 -2.48
CA THR A 158 -40.61 -14.06 -3.59
C THR A 158 -40.58 -15.55 -3.25
N PRO A 159 -41.55 -16.35 -3.73
CA PRO A 159 -41.54 -17.81 -3.56
C PRO A 159 -40.28 -18.49 -4.10
N ARG A 160 -39.61 -17.84 -5.08
CA ARG A 160 -38.47 -18.37 -5.81
C ARG A 160 -37.45 -17.30 -6.15
N ASP A 161 -36.19 -17.71 -6.34
CA ASP A 161 -35.10 -16.83 -6.80
C ASP A 161 -35.34 -16.38 -8.27
N PRO A 162 -35.49 -15.07 -8.54
CA PRO A 162 -35.69 -14.52 -9.87
C PRO A 162 -34.39 -14.38 -10.68
N THR A 163 -33.23 -14.83 -10.19
CA THR A 163 -31.95 -14.72 -10.92
C THR A 163 -31.83 -15.70 -12.09
N THR A 164 -32.51 -16.85 -12.02
CA THR A 164 -32.59 -17.81 -13.12
C THR A 164 -33.76 -17.47 -14.04
N MET A 165 -33.64 -17.76 -15.33
CA MET A 165 -34.74 -17.55 -16.27
C MET A 165 -35.94 -18.44 -15.95
N ALA A 166 -35.66 -19.72 -15.64
CA ALA A 166 -36.67 -20.65 -15.18
C ALA A 166 -37.37 -20.15 -13.90
N GLY A 167 -36.63 -19.51 -13.00
CA GLY A 167 -37.17 -18.86 -11.81
C GLY A 167 -38.12 -17.72 -12.15
N THR A 168 -37.73 -16.81 -13.04
CA THR A 168 -38.61 -15.73 -13.49
C THR A 168 -39.84 -16.22 -14.25
N ALA A 169 -39.69 -17.25 -15.09
CA ALA A 169 -40.81 -17.88 -15.78
C ALA A 169 -41.77 -18.52 -14.77
N ALA A 170 -41.26 -19.24 -13.77
CA ALA A 170 -42.07 -19.83 -12.72
C ALA A 170 -42.84 -18.77 -11.89
N LEU A 171 -42.22 -17.64 -11.56
CA LEU A 171 -42.88 -16.53 -10.86
C LEU A 171 -43.97 -15.87 -11.70
N LEU A 172 -43.83 -15.84 -13.02
CA LEU A 172 -44.78 -15.20 -13.93
C LEU A 172 -45.86 -16.15 -14.44
N ALA A 173 -45.78 -17.46 -14.16
CA ALA A 173 -46.68 -18.49 -14.70
C ALA A 173 -48.17 -18.21 -14.48
N ASN A 174 -48.51 -17.64 -13.33
CA ASN A 174 -49.91 -17.33 -12.99
C ASN A 174 -50.29 -15.86 -13.28
N SER A 175 -49.35 -15.06 -13.81
CA SER A 175 -49.52 -13.61 -14.07
C SER A 175 -50.11 -13.31 -15.45
N SER A 176 -51.26 -13.90 -15.76
CA SER A 176 -51.89 -13.82 -17.10
C SER A 176 -52.17 -12.39 -17.58
N GLN A 177 -52.49 -11.47 -16.67
CA GLN A 177 -52.74 -10.05 -16.99
C GLN A 177 -51.46 -9.31 -17.43
N ALA A 178 -50.33 -9.59 -16.78
CA ALA A 178 -49.04 -9.02 -17.16
C ALA A 178 -48.56 -9.58 -18.50
N LEU A 179 -48.71 -10.89 -18.69
CA LEU A 179 -48.29 -11.59 -19.90
C LEU A 179 -49.15 -11.20 -21.11
N SER A 180 -50.46 -11.02 -20.94
CA SER A 180 -51.34 -10.61 -22.05
C SER A 180 -51.01 -9.21 -22.58
N LYS A 181 -50.74 -8.23 -21.69
CA LYS A 181 -50.26 -6.89 -22.06
C LYS A 181 -48.91 -6.92 -22.78
N LEU A 182 -48.06 -7.89 -22.43
CA LEU A 182 -46.72 -8.06 -23.00
C LEU A 182 -46.67 -8.99 -24.22
N SER A 183 -47.80 -9.59 -24.61
CA SER A 183 -47.84 -10.42 -25.82
C SER A 183 -47.47 -9.61 -27.07
N GLY A 184 -46.71 -10.23 -27.96
CA GLY A 184 -46.14 -9.63 -29.17
C GLY A 184 -45.02 -8.61 -28.92
N THR A 185 -44.54 -8.46 -27.68
CA THR A 185 -43.49 -7.46 -27.37
C THR A 185 -42.08 -8.02 -27.30
N GLY A 186 -41.90 -9.33 -27.44
CA GLY A 186 -40.62 -10.02 -27.22
C GLY A 186 -39.46 -9.46 -28.06
N SER A 187 -39.72 -9.09 -29.32
CA SER A 187 -38.73 -8.53 -30.25
C SER A 187 -38.47 -7.02 -30.06
N LEU A 188 -39.38 -6.27 -29.43
CA LEU A 188 -39.31 -4.81 -29.33
C LEU A 188 -38.15 -4.29 -28.46
N ASP A 189 -37.84 -3.00 -28.54
CA ASP A 189 -36.93 -2.36 -27.59
C ASP A 189 -37.59 -2.14 -26.21
N ILE A 190 -36.78 -1.92 -25.18
CA ILE A 190 -37.24 -1.66 -23.82
C ILE A 190 -38.12 -0.41 -23.72
N LEU A 191 -37.90 0.59 -24.59
CA LEU A 191 -38.71 1.81 -24.63
C LEU A 191 -40.17 1.51 -25.01
N ASP A 192 -40.41 0.65 -25.99
CA ASP A 192 -41.75 0.24 -26.40
C ASP A 192 -42.41 -0.70 -25.40
N VAL A 193 -41.61 -1.56 -24.75
CA VAL A 193 -42.09 -2.35 -23.60
C VAL A 193 -42.52 -1.42 -22.47
N SER A 194 -41.81 -0.30 -22.27
CA SER A 194 -42.13 0.69 -21.24
C SER A 194 -43.45 1.41 -21.44
N THR A 195 -43.85 1.67 -22.71
CA THR A 195 -45.12 2.32 -23.01
C THR A 195 -46.30 1.38 -22.74
N LYS A 196 -46.17 0.10 -23.10
CA LYS A 196 -47.22 -0.93 -22.87
C LYS A 196 -47.41 -1.29 -21.40
N MET A 197 -46.34 -1.25 -20.61
CA MET A 197 -46.36 -1.56 -19.17
C MET A 197 -46.65 -0.35 -18.29
N ARG A 198 -47.11 0.78 -18.85
CA ARG A 198 -47.57 1.92 -18.04
C ARG A 198 -48.71 1.48 -17.12
N GLY A 199 -48.65 1.97 -15.89
CA GLY A 199 -49.67 1.76 -14.88
C GLY A 199 -49.13 1.25 -13.54
N PRO A 200 -49.99 1.22 -12.52
CA PRO A 200 -49.70 0.68 -11.20
C PRO A 200 -49.72 -0.86 -11.22
N TRP A 201 -48.59 -1.48 -10.89
CA TRP A 201 -48.45 -2.94 -10.79
C TRP A 201 -48.16 -3.33 -9.34
N CYS A 202 -48.76 -4.43 -8.88
CA CYS A 202 -48.51 -5.00 -7.56
C CYS A 202 -48.41 -6.53 -7.63
N THR A 203 -47.74 -7.14 -6.66
CA THR A 203 -47.73 -8.61 -6.52
C THR A 203 -48.73 -9.03 -5.45
N THR A 204 -49.65 -9.92 -5.81
CA THR A 204 -50.70 -10.45 -4.93
C THR A 204 -50.46 -11.94 -4.64
N LEU A 205 -50.71 -12.33 -3.39
CA LEU A 205 -50.75 -13.73 -2.95
C LEU A 205 -52.22 -14.09 -2.74
N LEU A 206 -52.83 -14.75 -3.73
CA LEU A 206 -54.22 -15.19 -3.62
C LEU A 206 -54.28 -16.51 -2.85
N HIS A 207 -55.06 -16.54 -1.77
CA HIS A 207 -55.32 -17.76 -1.02
C HIS A 207 -56.47 -18.55 -1.65
N HIS A 208 -56.20 -19.77 -2.10
CA HIS A 208 -57.20 -20.71 -2.59
C HIS A 208 -57.32 -21.88 -1.61
N PRO A 209 -58.42 -21.96 -0.83
CA PRO A 209 -58.56 -22.97 0.24
C PRO A 209 -58.71 -24.42 -0.27
N HIS A 210 -58.93 -24.64 -1.58
CA HIS A 210 -59.20 -25.96 -2.17
C HIS A 210 -58.19 -26.39 -3.25
N VAL A 211 -57.11 -25.64 -3.44
CA VAL A 211 -56.06 -25.95 -4.43
C VAL A 211 -54.74 -26.07 -3.70
N HIS A 212 -53.92 -27.08 -4.02
CA HIS A 212 -52.56 -27.19 -3.52
C HIS A 212 -51.57 -26.86 -4.64
N PRO A 213 -50.66 -25.90 -4.45
CA PRO A 213 -50.46 -25.04 -3.25
C PRO A 213 -51.61 -24.06 -3.03
N SER A 214 -51.90 -23.74 -1.75
CA SER A 214 -53.03 -22.90 -1.32
C SER A 214 -52.80 -21.41 -1.51
N TYR A 215 -51.63 -21.01 -2.01
CA TYR A 215 -51.28 -19.63 -2.31
C TYR A 215 -50.80 -19.56 -3.75
N GLU A 216 -51.36 -18.62 -4.52
CA GLU A 216 -50.97 -18.33 -5.90
C GLU A 216 -50.25 -16.98 -5.93
N PHE A 217 -49.04 -16.93 -6.48
CA PHE A 217 -48.31 -15.67 -6.66
C PHE A 217 -48.64 -15.06 -8.02
N ARG A 218 -49.13 -13.82 -8.04
CA ARG A 218 -49.56 -13.15 -9.27
C ARG A 218 -49.09 -11.70 -9.34
N LEU A 219 -48.65 -11.26 -10.51
CA LEU A 219 -48.41 -9.85 -10.84
C LEU A 219 -49.67 -9.28 -11.50
N GLU A 220 -50.34 -8.35 -10.82
CA GLU A 220 -51.61 -7.74 -11.26
C GLU A 220 -51.45 -6.23 -11.47
N LEU A 221 -52.26 -5.69 -12.39
CA LEU A 221 -52.41 -4.26 -12.64
C LEU A 221 -53.60 -3.75 -11.81
N PHE A 222 -53.44 -2.63 -11.12
CA PHE A 222 -54.49 -2.06 -10.27
C PHE A 222 -55.75 -1.65 -11.08
N GLU A 223 -56.91 -2.01 -10.56
CA GLU A 223 -58.24 -2.17 -11.21
C GLU A 223 -58.85 -0.89 -11.86
N SER A 224 -58.28 0.30 -11.64
CA SER A 224 -58.90 1.58 -12.03
C SER A 224 -58.79 1.94 -13.53
N GLU A 225 -58.10 1.16 -14.36
CA GLU A 225 -57.97 1.39 -15.82
C GLU A 225 -58.44 0.20 -16.67
N MET A 226 -59.19 -0.75 -16.08
CA MET A 226 -59.68 -1.93 -16.80
C MET A 226 -60.68 -1.61 -17.92
N ASN A 227 -61.16 -0.36 -18.02
CA ASN A 227 -62.20 0.07 -18.96
C ASN A 227 -61.69 0.57 -20.32
N HIS A 228 -60.39 0.73 -20.54
CA HIS A 228 -59.86 0.96 -21.89
C HIS A 228 -59.31 -0.36 -22.45
N SER A 229 -60.23 -1.18 -22.99
CA SER A 229 -59.90 -2.19 -23.99
C SER A 229 -59.22 -1.50 -25.17
N TYR A 230 -57.88 -1.46 -25.17
CA TYR A 230 -57.12 -1.24 -26.38
C TYR A 230 -57.12 -2.55 -27.17
N ASP A 231 -58.22 -2.75 -27.90
CA ASP A 231 -58.31 -3.72 -28.99
C ASP A 231 -57.69 -3.09 -30.24
N HIS A 232 -56.36 -2.98 -30.23
CA HIS A 232 -55.60 -2.82 -31.46
C HIS A 232 -54.34 -3.67 -31.34
N ARG A 233 -54.42 -4.88 -31.90
CA ARG A 233 -53.26 -5.58 -32.46
C ARG A 233 -52.74 -4.74 -33.64
N ASP A 234 -52.16 -3.58 -33.35
CA ASP A 234 -51.33 -2.92 -34.35
C ASP A 234 -50.24 -3.92 -34.73
N ARG A 235 -50.07 -4.15 -36.03
CA ARG A 235 -48.98 -4.97 -36.56
C ARG A 235 -47.69 -4.30 -36.14
N LEU A 236 -47.13 -4.78 -35.02
CA LEU A 236 -45.82 -4.35 -34.55
C LEU A 236 -44.77 -4.67 -35.62
N PRO A 237 -43.74 -3.82 -35.77
CA PRO A 237 -42.72 -4.01 -36.79
C PRO A 237 -42.16 -5.44 -36.77
N GLU A 238 -42.15 -6.09 -37.93
CA GLU A 238 -41.61 -7.45 -38.14
C GLU A 238 -40.07 -7.47 -38.05
N GLU A 239 -39.43 -6.29 -38.14
CA GLU A 239 -37.99 -6.13 -38.04
C GLU A 239 -37.52 -6.11 -36.59
N LEU A 240 -36.48 -6.89 -36.28
CA LEU A 240 -35.77 -6.75 -35.01
C LEU A 240 -35.20 -5.32 -34.92
N PRO A 241 -35.50 -4.56 -33.86
CA PRO A 241 -34.81 -3.33 -33.57
C PRO A 241 -33.31 -3.61 -33.37
N ALA A 242 -32.52 -2.53 -33.42
CA ALA A 242 -31.07 -2.60 -33.37
C ALA A 242 -30.58 -3.55 -32.25
N PRO A 243 -29.67 -4.50 -32.55
CA PRO A 243 -29.25 -5.53 -31.61
C PRO A 243 -28.67 -4.90 -30.33
N TYR A 244 -29.30 -5.17 -29.18
CA TYR A 244 -28.78 -4.80 -27.86
C TYR A 244 -27.48 -5.56 -27.60
N ARG A 245 -26.39 -4.79 -27.59
CA ARG A 245 -25.09 -5.20 -27.06
C ARG A 245 -24.59 -4.09 -26.15
N PRO A 246 -24.36 -4.38 -24.85
CA PRO A 246 -23.79 -3.38 -23.96
C PRO A 246 -22.42 -2.97 -24.51
N TRP A 247 -22.06 -1.71 -24.27
CA TRP A 247 -20.77 -1.17 -24.66
C TRP A 247 -19.61 -2.03 -24.14
N THR A 248 -19.73 -2.59 -22.94
CA THR A 248 -18.79 -3.51 -22.28
C THR A 248 -18.45 -4.77 -23.08
N MET A 249 -19.39 -5.29 -23.90
CA MET A 249 -19.19 -6.52 -24.68
C MET A 249 -18.73 -6.28 -26.13
N ARG A 250 -18.44 -5.04 -26.52
CA ARG A 250 -17.99 -4.72 -27.89
C ARG A 250 -16.51 -5.06 -28.09
N ALA A 251 -16.09 -5.34 -29.32
CA ALA A 251 -14.64 -5.52 -29.60
C ALA A 251 -13.81 -4.29 -29.21
N PHE A 252 -14.40 -3.10 -29.38
CA PHE A 252 -13.75 -1.85 -29.05
C PHE A 252 -13.32 -1.79 -27.58
N THR A 253 -14.11 -2.31 -26.63
CA THR A 253 -13.73 -2.28 -25.20
C THR A 253 -12.54 -3.18 -24.89
N ALA A 254 -12.46 -4.35 -25.52
CA ALA A 254 -11.27 -5.20 -25.41
C ALA A 254 -10.03 -4.46 -25.95
N ILE A 255 -10.13 -3.86 -27.15
CA ILE A 255 -9.03 -3.13 -27.79
C ILE A 255 -8.60 -1.93 -26.94
N THR A 256 -9.55 -1.19 -26.35
CA THR A 256 -9.22 -0.05 -25.48
C THR A 256 -8.54 -0.49 -24.20
N ILE A 257 -8.96 -1.60 -23.58
CA ILE A 257 -8.31 -2.14 -22.39
C ILE A 257 -6.89 -2.61 -22.72
N MET A 258 -6.72 -3.31 -23.83
CA MET A 258 -5.41 -3.72 -24.33
C MET A 258 -4.49 -2.50 -24.52
N ALA A 259 -4.98 -1.45 -25.18
CA ALA A 259 -4.21 -0.24 -25.39
C ALA A 259 -3.83 0.44 -24.06
N VAL A 260 -4.79 0.61 -23.15
CA VAL A 260 -4.55 1.22 -21.82
C VAL A 260 -3.54 0.41 -21.01
N SER A 261 -3.66 -0.92 -20.98
CA SER A 261 -2.72 -1.77 -20.24
C SER A 261 -1.31 -1.76 -20.85
N ILE A 262 -1.17 -1.73 -22.18
CA ILE A 262 0.12 -1.54 -22.85
C ILE A 262 0.72 -0.16 -22.51
N ILE A 263 -0.09 0.90 -22.54
CA ILE A 263 0.35 2.26 -22.15
C ILE A 263 0.84 2.27 -20.70
N LEU A 264 0.15 1.60 -19.78
CA LEU A 264 0.58 1.48 -18.38
C LEU A 264 1.87 0.68 -18.23
N ILE A 265 2.06 -0.40 -18.99
CA ILE A 265 3.34 -1.16 -19.01
C ILE A 265 4.48 -0.27 -19.49
N VAL A 266 4.29 0.45 -20.60
CA VAL A 266 5.29 1.38 -21.13
C VAL A 266 5.57 2.49 -20.13
N GLY A 267 4.54 3.07 -19.52
CA GLY A 267 4.67 4.10 -18.48
C GLY A 267 5.50 3.62 -17.28
N LEU A 268 5.22 2.43 -16.75
CA LEU A 268 5.99 1.84 -15.64
C LEU A 268 7.46 1.61 -15.98
N TRP A 269 7.77 1.25 -17.23
CA TRP A 269 9.14 1.05 -17.70
C TRP A 269 9.85 2.37 -17.97
N LEU A 270 9.16 3.37 -18.53
CA LEU A 270 9.73 4.71 -18.72
C LEU A 270 10.07 5.33 -17.37
N THR A 271 9.17 5.26 -16.38
CA THR A 271 9.47 5.78 -15.03
C THR A 271 10.61 5.03 -14.36
N TYR A 272 10.71 3.72 -14.58
CA TYR A 272 11.82 2.92 -14.06
C TYR A 272 13.17 3.28 -14.71
N MET A 273 13.19 3.51 -16.03
CA MET A 273 14.40 3.87 -16.77
C MET A 273 14.88 5.29 -16.45
N PHE A 274 13.97 6.28 -16.46
CA PHE A 274 14.32 7.67 -16.16
C PHE A 274 14.62 7.90 -14.68
N GLY A 275 14.01 7.13 -13.77
CA GLY A 275 14.30 7.18 -12.33
C GLY A 275 15.69 6.66 -11.94
N GLY A 276 16.45 6.08 -12.88
CA GLY A 276 17.82 5.60 -12.66
C GLY A 276 18.89 6.69 -12.67
N GLY A 277 18.65 7.82 -13.36
CA GLY A 277 19.59 8.94 -13.42
C GLY A 277 19.79 9.61 -12.06
N VAL A 278 21.03 10.06 -11.78
CA VAL A 278 21.38 10.72 -10.50
C VAL A 278 20.88 12.18 -10.47
N ASP A 279 20.77 12.83 -11.63
CA ASP A 279 20.52 14.28 -11.74
C ASP A 279 19.06 14.70 -11.88
N ASP A 280 18.12 13.76 -12.12
CA ASP A 280 16.71 14.08 -12.45
C ASP A 280 15.71 13.52 -11.43
N ARG A 281 16.19 13.21 -10.22
CA ARG A 281 15.36 12.65 -9.16
C ARG A 281 14.58 13.76 -8.47
N PHE A 282 13.27 13.79 -8.74
CA PHE A 282 12.31 14.62 -8.03
C PHE A 282 12.54 14.53 -6.50
N SER A 283 12.76 15.68 -5.87
CA SER A 283 12.76 15.88 -4.41
C SER A 283 11.41 16.51 -3.97
N PRO A 284 10.27 15.78 -4.06
CA PRO A 284 8.98 16.33 -3.73
C PRO A 284 8.84 16.50 -2.21
N SER A 285 8.11 17.54 -1.78
CA SER A 285 7.62 17.62 -0.41
C SER A 285 6.78 16.39 -0.07
N GLU A 286 6.64 16.06 1.23
CA GLU A 286 5.93 14.86 1.67
C GLU A 286 4.50 14.76 1.10
N THR A 287 3.84 15.91 0.90
CA THR A 287 2.50 16.01 0.33
C THR A 287 2.46 15.63 -1.15
N TYR A 288 3.44 16.06 -1.95
CA TYR A 288 3.49 15.72 -3.39
C TYR A 288 3.79 14.24 -3.61
N TYR A 289 4.67 13.64 -2.78
CA TYR A 289 4.90 12.19 -2.81
C TYR A 289 3.62 11.40 -2.53
N PHE A 290 2.85 11.83 -1.53
CA PHE A 290 1.57 11.22 -1.20
C PHE A 290 0.55 11.34 -2.35
N LEU A 291 0.41 12.53 -2.94
CA LEU A 291 -0.50 12.77 -4.07
C LEU A 291 -0.13 11.89 -5.28
N TRP A 292 1.16 11.78 -5.59
CA TRP A 292 1.64 10.99 -6.72
C TRP A 292 1.43 9.49 -6.52
N SER A 293 1.83 8.95 -5.37
CA SER A 293 1.62 7.54 -5.04
C SER A 293 0.12 7.18 -5.02
N SER A 294 -0.70 8.07 -4.45
CA SER A 294 -2.16 7.96 -4.47
C SER A 294 -2.72 7.92 -5.89
N PHE A 295 -2.29 8.84 -6.76
CA PHE A 295 -2.75 8.91 -8.15
C PHE A 295 -2.53 7.59 -8.89
N VAL A 296 -1.35 6.98 -8.76
CA VAL A 296 -1.06 5.69 -9.41
C VAL A 296 -1.99 4.59 -8.91
N THR A 297 -2.20 4.48 -7.60
CA THR A 297 -3.12 3.48 -7.05
C THR A 297 -4.56 3.67 -7.56
N MET A 298 -5.02 4.93 -7.73
CA MET A 298 -6.34 5.25 -8.27
C MET A 298 -6.49 4.79 -9.72
N VAL A 299 -5.47 4.96 -10.55
CA VAL A 299 -5.51 4.52 -11.96
C VAL A 299 -5.70 3.00 -12.05
N PHE A 300 -4.94 2.22 -11.26
CA PHE A 300 -5.07 0.76 -11.21
C PHE A 300 -6.42 0.31 -10.63
N MET A 301 -6.93 1.02 -9.62
CA MET A 301 -8.25 0.73 -9.04
C MET A 301 -9.38 0.99 -10.03
N MET A 302 -9.32 2.08 -10.80
CA MET A 302 -10.31 2.37 -11.85
C MET A 302 -10.30 1.31 -12.94
N LEU A 303 -9.12 0.84 -13.35
CA LEU A 303 -8.98 -0.28 -14.28
C LEU A 303 -9.62 -1.56 -13.72
N ALA A 304 -9.39 -1.88 -12.44
CA ALA A 304 -9.99 -3.05 -11.80
C ALA A 304 -11.52 -2.99 -11.74
N ILE A 305 -12.09 -1.82 -11.41
CA ILE A 305 -13.54 -1.61 -11.40
C ILE A 305 -14.12 -1.79 -12.81
N PHE A 306 -13.46 -1.23 -13.84
CA PHE A 306 -13.91 -1.37 -15.22
C PHE A 306 -13.93 -2.82 -15.70
N LEU A 307 -12.89 -3.59 -15.36
CA LEU A 307 -12.80 -5.02 -15.67
C LEU A 307 -13.86 -5.83 -14.92
N ALA A 308 -14.19 -5.48 -13.68
CA ALA A 308 -15.29 -6.08 -12.93
C ALA A 308 -16.66 -5.80 -13.58
N CYS A 309 -16.87 -4.61 -14.16
CA CYS A 309 -18.10 -4.31 -14.91
C CYS A 309 -18.27 -5.20 -16.15
N ILE A 310 -17.19 -5.47 -16.88
CA ILE A 310 -17.22 -6.37 -18.04
C ILE A 310 -17.57 -7.80 -17.62
N ASP A 311 -16.96 -8.28 -16.54
CA ASP A 311 -17.26 -9.60 -16.00
C ASP A 311 -18.72 -9.71 -15.52
N PHE A 312 -19.25 -8.67 -14.88
CA PHE A 312 -20.64 -8.62 -14.47
C PHE A 312 -21.61 -8.74 -15.65
N ASP A 313 -21.41 -7.96 -16.72
CA ASP A 313 -22.24 -8.04 -17.91
C ASP A 313 -22.11 -9.39 -18.63
N SER A 314 -20.89 -9.94 -18.69
CA SER A 314 -20.61 -11.27 -19.25
C SER A 314 -21.41 -12.36 -18.53
N ARG A 315 -21.36 -12.39 -17.19
CA ARG A 315 -22.11 -13.35 -16.36
C ARG A 315 -23.62 -13.22 -16.50
N ARG A 316 -24.12 -11.98 -16.57
CA ARG A 316 -25.56 -11.68 -16.66
C ARG A 316 -26.16 -12.06 -18.02
N LEU A 317 -25.45 -11.79 -19.11
CA LEU A 317 -25.98 -11.96 -20.47
C LEU A 317 -25.73 -13.34 -21.06
N THR A 318 -24.68 -14.06 -20.62
CA THR A 318 -24.31 -15.37 -21.19
C THR A 318 -25.46 -16.38 -21.26
N PRO A 319 -26.30 -16.57 -20.22
CA PRO A 319 -27.44 -17.49 -20.29
C PRO A 319 -28.41 -17.17 -21.45
N PHE A 320 -28.63 -15.88 -21.72
CA PHE A 320 -29.51 -15.41 -22.81
C PHE A 320 -28.84 -15.53 -24.17
N LEU A 321 -27.57 -15.14 -24.27
CA LEU A 321 -26.81 -15.23 -25.52
C LEU A 321 -26.62 -16.67 -26.00
N LYS A 322 -26.56 -17.63 -25.07
CA LYS A 322 -26.56 -19.06 -25.39
C LYS A 322 -27.86 -19.49 -26.07
N LEU A 323 -29.01 -19.12 -25.51
CA LEU A 323 -30.32 -19.49 -26.07
C LEU A 323 -30.54 -18.91 -27.48
N VAL A 324 -29.98 -17.74 -27.77
CA VAL A 324 -30.05 -17.12 -29.10
C VAL A 324 -29.11 -17.80 -30.10
N SER A 325 -27.95 -18.28 -29.65
CA SER A 325 -26.91 -18.83 -30.54
C SER A 325 -27.04 -20.34 -30.79
N ARG A 326 -27.57 -21.10 -29.82
CA ARG A 326 -27.64 -22.55 -29.90
C ARG A 326 -28.82 -23.13 -29.12
N ASP A 327 -29.17 -24.35 -29.49
CA ASP A 327 -30.08 -25.22 -28.75
C ASP A 327 -29.44 -25.64 -27.43
N CYS A 328 -30.06 -25.27 -26.31
CA CYS A 328 -29.52 -25.51 -24.98
C CYS A 328 -30.40 -26.43 -24.15
N SER A 329 -29.79 -27.30 -23.36
CA SER A 329 -30.49 -28.01 -22.29
C SER A 329 -30.81 -27.08 -21.11
N PHE A 330 -31.71 -27.53 -20.22
CA PHE A 330 -32.09 -26.76 -19.03
C PHE A 330 -30.90 -26.37 -18.14
N ASP A 331 -29.98 -27.31 -17.89
CA ASP A 331 -28.84 -27.12 -16.99
C ASP A 331 -27.78 -26.16 -17.58
N GLU A 332 -27.76 -25.98 -18.90
CA GLU A 332 -26.77 -25.15 -19.61
C GLU A 332 -27.16 -23.68 -19.76
N SER A 333 -28.44 -23.34 -19.62
CA SER A 333 -28.94 -21.96 -19.81
C SER A 333 -30.06 -21.58 -18.83
N MET A 334 -31.22 -22.22 -18.90
CA MET A 334 -32.44 -21.77 -18.21
C MET A 334 -32.35 -21.85 -16.68
N GLY A 335 -31.70 -22.89 -16.14
CA GLY A 335 -31.41 -23.05 -14.72
C GLY A 335 -30.06 -22.45 -14.29
N LEU A 336 -29.31 -21.85 -15.21
CA LEU A 336 -27.95 -21.38 -14.97
C LEU A 336 -27.95 -19.94 -14.45
N ALA A 337 -27.54 -19.75 -13.19
CA ALA A 337 -27.23 -18.44 -12.62
C ALA A 337 -25.73 -18.32 -12.29
N TYR A 338 -25.11 -17.25 -12.74
CA TYR A 338 -23.73 -16.86 -12.42
C TYR A 338 -23.63 -15.64 -11.49
N THR A 339 -24.72 -14.88 -11.35
CA THR A 339 -24.70 -13.57 -10.66
C THR A 339 -24.89 -13.68 -9.14
N ASN A 340 -25.50 -14.75 -8.64
CA ASN A 340 -25.76 -14.97 -7.20
C ASN A 340 -24.67 -15.84 -6.51
N GLU A 341 -23.58 -16.16 -7.20
CA GLU A 341 -22.52 -17.07 -6.72
C GLU A 341 -21.21 -16.32 -6.45
N VAL A 342 -20.41 -16.82 -5.50
CA VAL A 342 -19.08 -16.27 -5.19
C VAL A 342 -18.14 -16.49 -6.38
N ALA A 343 -17.24 -15.53 -6.65
CA ALA A 343 -16.35 -15.53 -7.83
C ALA A 343 -15.56 -16.84 -8.05
N GLY A 344 -15.12 -17.51 -6.99
CA GLY A 344 -14.43 -18.81 -7.12
C GLY A 344 -15.33 -19.92 -7.67
N LYS A 345 -16.60 -19.97 -7.22
CA LYS A 345 -17.58 -20.94 -7.70
C LYS A 345 -17.95 -20.66 -9.16
N THR A 346 -18.08 -19.38 -9.56
CA THR A 346 -18.38 -19.01 -10.95
C THR A 346 -17.25 -19.38 -11.91
N LEU A 347 -15.99 -19.22 -11.51
CA LEU A 347 -14.82 -19.67 -12.29
C LEU A 347 -14.84 -21.19 -12.54
N PHE A 348 -15.02 -21.98 -11.48
CA PHE A 348 -15.08 -23.43 -11.60
C PHE A 348 -16.27 -23.89 -12.44
N LYS A 349 -17.45 -23.27 -12.23
CA LYS A 349 -18.69 -23.60 -12.92
C LYS A 349 -18.61 -23.24 -14.41
N SER A 350 -18.12 -22.04 -14.75
CA SER A 350 -17.95 -21.62 -16.15
C SER A 350 -16.94 -22.48 -16.89
N LEU A 351 -15.86 -22.90 -16.23
CA LEU A 351 -14.91 -23.87 -16.80
C LEU A 351 -15.59 -25.23 -17.06
N ARG A 352 -16.38 -25.72 -16.09
CA ARG A 352 -17.09 -27.01 -16.21
C ARG A 352 -18.14 -27.03 -17.33
N TYR A 353 -18.87 -25.94 -17.54
CA TYR A 353 -19.91 -25.85 -18.57
C TYR A 353 -19.38 -25.37 -19.94
N GLY A 354 -18.06 -25.11 -20.07
CA GLY A 354 -17.44 -24.68 -21.33
C GLY A 354 -17.74 -23.22 -21.70
N ASP A 355 -18.04 -22.37 -20.71
CA ASP A 355 -18.37 -20.96 -20.90
C ASP A 355 -17.12 -20.09 -20.89
N TRP A 356 -16.30 -20.27 -21.93
CA TRP A 356 -14.99 -19.63 -22.05
C TRP A 356 -15.03 -18.11 -21.92
N SER A 357 -16.06 -17.43 -22.47
CA SER A 357 -16.19 -15.98 -22.31
C SER A 357 -16.31 -15.57 -20.85
N VAL A 358 -17.15 -16.25 -20.07
CA VAL A 358 -17.35 -15.95 -18.64
C VAL A 358 -16.12 -16.32 -17.84
N PHE A 359 -15.51 -17.47 -18.14
CA PHE A 359 -14.29 -17.91 -17.49
C PHE A 359 -13.16 -16.89 -17.63
N ILE A 360 -12.89 -16.43 -18.86
CA ILE A 360 -11.83 -15.46 -19.12
C ILE A 360 -12.14 -14.10 -18.48
N THR A 361 -13.37 -13.58 -18.58
CA THR A 361 -13.71 -12.29 -17.94
C THR A 361 -13.63 -12.36 -16.42
N SER A 362 -14.03 -13.49 -15.82
CA SER A 362 -13.93 -13.70 -14.37
C SER A 362 -12.48 -13.84 -13.91
N LEU A 363 -11.62 -14.48 -14.71
CA LEU A 363 -10.20 -14.59 -14.43
C LEU A 363 -9.50 -13.23 -14.53
N VAL A 364 -9.81 -12.45 -15.57
CA VAL A 364 -9.30 -11.08 -15.73
C VAL A 364 -9.73 -10.20 -14.57
N ALA A 365 -11.00 -10.24 -14.16
CA ALA A 365 -11.48 -9.47 -13.02
C ALA A 365 -10.74 -9.86 -11.74
N PHE A 366 -10.50 -11.15 -11.51
CA PHE A 366 -9.73 -11.62 -10.35
C PHE A 366 -8.30 -11.08 -10.34
N VAL A 367 -7.59 -11.19 -11.47
CA VAL A 367 -6.21 -10.66 -11.62
C VAL A 367 -6.19 -9.14 -11.46
N ALA A 368 -7.21 -8.44 -11.97
CA ALA A 368 -7.30 -6.99 -11.90
C ALA A 368 -7.42 -6.46 -10.46
N TRP A 369 -8.15 -7.16 -9.59
CA TRP A 369 -8.25 -6.80 -8.17
C TRP A 369 -6.92 -6.92 -7.40
N VAL A 370 -5.93 -7.64 -7.95
CA VAL A 370 -4.57 -7.72 -7.37
C VAL A 370 -3.72 -6.50 -7.76
N LEU A 371 -4.02 -5.81 -8.87
CA LEU A 371 -3.21 -4.68 -9.34
C LEU A 371 -3.07 -3.56 -8.29
N PRO A 372 -4.15 -3.03 -7.67
CA PRO A 372 -4.00 -1.98 -6.66
C PRO A 372 -3.18 -2.43 -5.44
N ILE A 373 -3.20 -3.73 -5.11
CA ILE A 373 -2.44 -4.27 -3.98
C ILE A 373 -0.93 -4.15 -4.22
N CYS A 374 -0.47 -4.46 -5.44
CA CYS A 374 0.95 -4.33 -5.82
C CYS A 374 1.42 -2.87 -5.90
N THR A 375 0.50 -1.90 -6.01
CA THR A 375 0.89 -0.47 -6.07
C THR A 375 1.38 0.10 -4.73
N ALA A 376 1.01 -0.51 -3.59
CA ALA A 376 1.37 -0.04 -2.25
C ALA A 376 2.90 0.06 -2.03
N GLY A 377 3.66 -0.86 -2.63
CA GLY A 377 5.13 -0.88 -2.55
C GLY A 377 5.83 -0.41 -3.81
N LEU A 378 5.12 0.20 -4.78
CA LEU A 378 5.71 0.57 -6.06
C LEU A 378 6.75 1.69 -5.91
N PHE A 379 6.48 2.65 -5.03
CA PHE A 379 7.40 3.74 -4.73
C PHE A 379 7.90 3.61 -3.29
N THR A 380 9.22 3.69 -3.13
CA THR A 380 9.91 3.66 -1.83
C THR A 380 10.70 4.94 -1.67
N SER A 381 10.60 5.60 -0.52
CA SER A 381 11.46 6.72 -0.17
C SER A 381 12.82 6.20 0.28
N SER A 382 13.87 6.60 -0.42
CA SER A 382 15.25 6.32 -0.02
C SER A 382 16.02 7.64 0.07
N TYR A 383 17.14 7.63 0.80
CA TYR A 383 18.05 8.76 0.82
C TYR A 383 19.13 8.54 -0.21
N VAL A 384 19.29 9.49 -1.12
CA VAL A 384 20.40 9.50 -2.09
C VAL A 384 21.38 10.57 -1.63
N GLU A 385 22.67 10.21 -1.65
CA GLU A 385 23.76 11.11 -1.34
C GLU A 385 24.07 11.96 -2.57
N HIS A 386 23.91 13.28 -2.45
CA HIS A 386 24.23 14.27 -3.47
C HIS A 386 25.51 15.01 -3.04
N MET A 387 26.47 15.15 -3.95
CA MET A 387 27.77 15.79 -3.70
C MET A 387 27.77 17.19 -4.30
N ALA A 388 28.08 18.20 -3.49
CA ALA A 388 28.25 19.58 -3.96
C ALA A 388 29.63 20.13 -3.52
N PRO A 389 30.30 20.96 -4.35
CA PRO A 389 31.55 21.59 -3.94
C PRO A 389 31.31 22.58 -2.80
N ALA A 390 32.15 22.54 -1.78
CA ALA A 390 32.12 23.43 -0.64
C ALA A 390 33.55 23.83 -0.22
N GLN A 391 33.66 24.94 0.51
CA GLN A 391 34.93 25.44 1.02
C GLN A 391 34.86 25.61 2.53
N LEU A 392 35.85 25.07 3.25
CA LEU A 392 36.02 25.28 4.69
C LEU A 392 37.01 26.41 4.93
N LEU A 393 36.57 27.41 5.70
CA LEU A 393 37.36 28.57 6.10
C LEU A 393 37.72 28.45 7.57
N GLN A 394 39.01 28.51 7.86
CA GLN A 394 39.53 28.51 9.21
C GLN A 394 39.24 29.85 9.91
N GLN A 395 38.64 29.80 11.10
CA GLN A 395 38.25 30.97 11.88
C GLN A 395 39.17 31.25 13.07
N THR A 396 39.87 30.23 13.57
CA THR A 396 40.75 30.35 14.75
C THR A 396 42.14 29.81 14.51
N TYR A 397 43.12 30.27 15.28
CA TYR A 397 44.48 29.73 15.35
C TYR A 397 44.91 29.51 16.81
N PHE A 398 45.96 28.72 17.02
CA PHE A 398 46.55 28.48 18.35
C PHE A 398 47.69 29.47 18.61
N GLN A 399 47.73 30.05 19.81
CA GLN A 399 48.72 31.04 20.22
C GLN A 399 49.43 30.60 21.50
N SER A 400 50.76 30.75 21.56
CA SER A 400 51.56 30.54 22.78
C SER A 400 51.18 31.56 23.84
N VAL A 401 51.13 31.14 25.11
CA VAL A 401 50.77 32.00 26.24
C VAL A 401 51.73 31.76 27.41
N ASP A 402 52.05 32.81 28.17
CA ASP A 402 53.02 32.72 29.27
C ASP A 402 52.41 32.19 30.58
N SER A 403 51.09 32.27 30.74
CA SER A 403 50.35 31.71 31.87
C SER A 403 48.99 31.20 31.41
N ILE A 404 48.52 30.10 32.01
CA ILE A 404 47.21 29.52 31.71
C ILE A 404 46.42 29.45 33.02
N ASN A 405 45.40 30.30 33.12
CA ASN A 405 44.41 30.20 34.19
C ASN A 405 43.19 29.43 33.66
N VAL A 406 43.18 28.11 33.86
CA VAL A 406 42.00 27.29 33.50
C VAL A 406 41.09 27.10 34.71
N GLN A 407 39.78 27.27 34.50
CA GLN A 407 38.81 26.91 35.52
C GLN A 407 38.61 25.39 35.53
N PRO A 408 38.33 24.79 36.70
CA PRO A 408 38.05 23.36 36.77
C PRO A 408 36.81 23.03 35.95
N ASP A 409 36.93 22.05 35.04
CA ASP A 409 35.84 21.62 34.18
C ASP A 409 35.43 20.18 34.53
N ASN A 410 34.38 20.07 35.35
CA ASN A 410 33.85 18.76 35.76
C ASN A 410 33.37 17.94 34.54
N ARG A 411 33.06 18.57 33.40
CA ARG A 411 32.60 17.87 32.19
C ARG A 411 33.73 17.08 31.53
N LEU A 412 34.98 17.57 31.59
CA LEU A 412 36.14 16.81 31.13
C LEU A 412 36.25 15.46 31.85
N VAL A 413 36.08 15.49 33.17
CA VAL A 413 36.22 14.31 34.00
C VAL A 413 35.05 13.33 33.78
N ASP A 414 33.82 13.81 33.87
CA ASP A 414 32.63 12.98 33.82
C ASP A 414 32.34 12.45 32.39
N ASP A 415 32.37 13.32 31.38
CA ASP A 415 31.92 12.98 30.02
C ASP A 415 33.04 12.37 29.15
N ILE A 416 34.32 12.68 29.41
CA ILE A 416 35.45 12.21 28.58
C ILE A 416 36.29 11.13 29.26
N LEU A 417 36.62 11.30 30.54
CA LEU A 417 37.56 10.42 31.24
C LEU A 417 36.88 9.25 31.98
N LEU A 418 35.70 9.43 32.57
CA LEU A 418 35.01 8.37 33.32
C LEU A 418 34.04 7.54 32.46
N LYS A 419 33.33 8.16 31.52
CA LYS A 419 32.29 7.50 30.73
C LYS A 419 32.88 6.43 29.78
N PRO A 420 32.30 5.22 29.71
CA PRO A 420 32.77 4.17 28.78
C PRO A 420 32.71 4.59 27.31
N THR A 421 31.72 5.40 26.95
CA THR A 421 31.57 6.03 25.64
C THR A 421 31.76 7.54 25.80
N PRO A 422 32.97 8.08 25.54
CA PRO A 422 33.27 9.48 25.78
C PRO A 422 32.48 10.39 24.84
N ASP A 423 31.97 11.49 25.37
CA ASP A 423 31.33 12.56 24.59
C ASP A 423 32.27 13.76 24.51
N PHE A 424 32.95 13.93 23.38
CA PHE A 424 33.92 15.02 23.21
C PHE A 424 33.22 16.37 22.94
N PRO A 425 33.74 17.48 23.50
CA PRO A 425 33.28 18.82 23.17
C PRO A 425 33.66 19.19 21.73
N PRO A 426 32.98 20.20 21.14
CA PRO A 426 33.19 20.57 19.74
C PRO A 426 34.66 20.92 19.49
N TRP A 427 35.18 20.46 18.34
CA TRP A 427 36.56 20.66 17.89
C TRP A 427 37.64 19.92 18.71
N THR A 428 37.28 18.89 19.47
CA THR A 428 38.25 17.99 20.09
C THR A 428 37.88 16.54 19.84
N TRP A 429 38.89 15.68 19.72
CA TRP A 429 38.69 14.24 19.65
C TRP A 429 39.88 13.50 20.26
N ASP A 430 39.68 12.87 21.42
CA ASP A 430 40.72 12.19 22.19
C ASP A 430 41.92 13.13 22.45
N GLU A 431 43.09 12.88 21.83
CA GLU A 431 44.31 13.69 21.96
C GLU A 431 44.42 14.81 20.89
N LEU A 432 43.49 14.87 19.93
CA LEU A 432 43.49 15.84 18.82
C LEU A 432 42.66 17.07 19.16
N ALA A 433 43.26 18.24 19.00
CA ALA A 433 42.60 19.54 19.06
C ALA A 433 42.49 20.15 17.65
N PHE A 434 41.30 20.63 17.30
CA PHE A 434 41.00 21.23 16.01
C PHE A 434 40.71 22.72 16.14
N GLN A 435 40.98 23.44 15.05
CA GLN A 435 40.59 24.84 14.91
C GLN A 435 39.11 24.93 14.52
N ALA A 436 38.43 25.99 14.94
CA ALA A 436 37.07 26.24 14.51
C ALA A 436 37.05 26.61 13.02
N LEU A 437 36.16 25.96 12.27
CA LEU A 437 35.95 26.16 10.85
C LEU A 437 34.53 26.69 10.59
N ASP A 438 34.38 27.44 9.50
CA ASP A 438 33.09 27.81 8.94
C ASP A 438 33.01 27.34 7.49
N ILE A 439 31.81 27.04 7.00
CA ILE A 439 31.60 26.53 5.64
C ILE A 439 31.02 27.60 4.71
N THR A 440 31.57 27.70 3.51
CA THR A 440 31.14 28.65 2.47
C THR A 440 30.80 27.89 1.19
N PRO A 441 29.64 28.14 0.55
CA PRO A 441 28.62 29.15 0.86
C PRO A 441 27.58 28.72 1.93
N ARG A 442 27.23 29.65 2.84
CA ARG A 442 26.19 29.50 3.86
C ARG A 442 24.78 29.78 3.29
N GLY A 443 24.45 29.17 2.16
CA GLY A 443 23.17 29.32 1.46
C GLY A 443 21.99 28.65 2.19
N GLU A 444 20.76 28.83 1.69
CA GLU A 444 19.57 28.09 2.17
C GLU A 444 19.76 26.57 2.10
N GLU A 445 20.59 26.10 1.16
CA GLU A 445 20.94 24.70 1.00
C GLU A 445 21.60 24.09 2.25
N TRP A 446 22.37 24.85 3.05
CA TRP A 446 23.04 24.35 4.27
C TRP A 446 22.08 24.10 5.46
N ARG A 447 20.89 24.71 5.51
CA ARG A 447 19.97 24.56 6.65
C ARG A 447 19.17 23.25 6.71
N ALA A 448 19.28 22.39 5.70
CA ALA A 448 18.58 21.09 5.65
C ALA A 448 19.28 19.97 6.46
N ALA A 449 18.52 19.18 7.22
CA ALA A 449 19.03 18.08 8.04
C ALA A 449 19.71 16.94 7.23
N GLY A 450 20.80 16.38 7.76
CA GLY A 450 21.47 15.19 7.21
C GLY A 450 22.68 15.47 6.30
N LYS A 451 23.44 16.52 6.59
CA LYS A 451 24.68 16.87 5.88
C LYS A 451 25.90 16.27 6.53
N ARG A 452 26.82 15.82 5.69
CA ARG A 452 28.15 15.35 6.06
C ARG A 452 29.19 15.97 5.16
N VAL A 453 30.28 16.44 5.74
CA VAL A 453 31.45 16.95 5.02
C VAL A 453 32.63 16.08 5.39
N THR A 454 33.40 15.63 4.41
CA THR A 454 34.63 14.87 4.66
C THR A 454 35.82 15.64 4.13
N ALA A 455 36.70 16.10 5.03
CA ALA A 455 37.82 16.95 4.68
C ALA A 455 39.08 16.59 5.49
N SER A 456 40.25 16.90 4.91
CA SER A 456 41.52 16.90 5.63
C SER A 456 41.69 18.25 6.30
N ILE A 457 41.77 18.26 7.64
CA ILE A 457 41.71 19.47 8.45
C ILE A 457 42.94 19.53 9.35
N PRO A 458 43.58 20.70 9.53
CA PRO A 458 44.70 20.84 10.45
C PRO A 458 44.26 20.55 11.89
N ALA A 459 45.00 19.65 12.52
CA ALA A 459 44.87 19.24 13.91
C ALA A 459 46.20 19.44 14.64
N MET A 460 46.12 19.61 15.94
CA MET A 460 47.26 19.67 16.82
C MET A 460 47.12 18.61 17.91
N TYR A 461 48.21 17.93 18.21
CA TYR A 461 48.30 17.02 19.35
C TYR A 461 49.70 17.09 19.93
N ILE A 462 49.85 16.43 21.08
CA ILE A 462 51.08 16.50 21.87
C ILE A 462 51.67 15.13 21.99
N THR A 463 52.99 15.06 21.90
CA THR A 463 53.75 13.85 22.23
C THR A 463 54.69 14.15 23.37
N LEU A 464 54.79 13.19 24.29
CA LEU A 464 55.74 13.21 25.39
C LEU A 464 56.94 12.34 25.02
N ASN A 465 58.13 12.93 25.00
CA ASN A 465 59.38 12.19 24.86
C ASN A 465 59.95 11.96 26.25
N CYS A 466 59.91 10.72 26.73
CA CYS A 466 60.18 10.42 28.13
C CYS A 466 61.21 9.31 28.32
N ASP A 467 61.88 9.36 29.46
CA ASP A 467 62.75 8.31 29.98
C ASP A 467 62.28 7.90 31.39
N SER A 468 62.43 6.62 31.72
CA SER A 468 61.94 6.07 33.00
C SER A 468 63.10 5.67 33.90
N GLN A 469 63.05 6.08 35.17
CA GLN A 469 64.01 5.71 36.20
C GLN A 469 63.26 5.08 37.38
N SER A 470 63.70 3.91 37.82
CA SER A 470 63.16 3.24 39.02
C SER A 470 64.08 3.46 40.22
N PHE A 471 63.49 3.67 41.39
CA PHE A 471 64.16 3.80 42.68
C PHE A 471 63.73 2.64 43.59
N GLN A 472 64.67 2.09 44.35
CA GLN A 472 64.45 0.95 45.25
C GLN A 472 65.23 1.12 46.56
N GLY A 473 64.64 0.75 47.69
CA GLY A 473 65.32 0.79 48.98
C GLY A 473 65.61 2.22 49.46
N ASP A 474 66.80 2.45 50.02
CA ASP A 474 67.17 3.73 50.67
C ASP A 474 67.10 4.94 49.71
N ASP A 475 67.25 4.73 48.40
CA ASP A 475 67.12 5.78 47.37
C ASP A 475 65.70 6.40 47.31
N VAL A 476 64.69 5.71 47.85
CA VAL A 476 63.29 6.18 47.90
C VAL A 476 63.08 7.22 49.00
N ASP A 477 63.74 7.06 50.15
CA ASP A 477 63.59 7.96 51.30
C ASP A 477 64.31 9.31 51.09
N ASP A 478 65.36 9.32 50.25
CA ASP A 478 66.11 10.52 49.86
C ASP A 478 65.46 11.32 48.70
N LEU A 479 64.37 10.79 48.10
CA LEU A 479 63.73 11.39 46.95
C LEU A 479 62.78 12.52 47.37
N ARG A 480 63.22 13.76 47.14
CA ARG A 480 62.43 14.98 47.37
C ARG A 480 62.06 15.61 46.05
N CYS A 481 60.79 15.93 45.87
CA CYS A 481 60.26 16.47 44.63
C CYS A 481 59.49 17.77 44.86
N GLN A 482 59.60 18.71 43.93
CA GLN A 482 58.84 19.95 43.93
C GLN A 482 57.54 19.77 43.11
N PRO A 483 56.35 19.83 43.72
CA PRO A 483 55.10 19.76 42.98
C PRO A 483 54.81 21.09 42.25
N PHE A 484 53.98 21.03 41.21
CA PHE A 484 53.54 22.24 40.50
C PHE A 484 52.66 23.11 41.41
N GLY A 485 53.03 24.38 41.58
CA GLY A 485 52.33 25.35 42.44
C GLY A 485 52.90 25.52 43.85
N GLU A 486 53.92 24.74 44.25
CA GLU A 486 54.64 24.92 45.52
C GLU A 486 56.13 25.24 45.27
N ASP A 487 56.71 26.11 46.09
CA ASP A 487 58.10 26.56 45.95
C ASP A 487 59.13 25.60 46.59
N ASP A 488 58.68 24.77 47.55
CA ASP A 488 59.56 23.89 48.33
C ASP A 488 59.54 22.44 47.84
N HIS A 489 60.65 21.72 48.05
CA HIS A 489 60.72 20.28 47.79
C HIS A 489 60.07 19.50 48.93
N VAL A 490 59.16 18.59 48.59
CA VAL A 490 58.40 17.75 49.52
C VAL A 490 58.88 16.31 49.46
N ASP A 491 58.95 15.65 50.62
CA ASP A 491 59.23 14.21 50.72
C ASP A 491 58.09 13.41 50.07
N MET A 492 58.41 12.53 49.12
CA MET A 492 57.39 11.83 48.35
C MET A 492 56.57 10.85 49.20
N CYS A 493 57.20 10.11 50.12
CA CYS A 493 56.54 9.03 50.85
C CYS A 493 55.71 9.44 52.07
N GLY A 494 56.01 10.58 52.70
CA GLY A 494 55.22 11.13 53.82
C GLY A 494 54.66 10.07 54.79
N ASN A 495 53.34 10.06 54.98
CA ASN A 495 52.60 9.05 55.76
C ASN A 495 51.69 8.15 54.88
N HIS A 496 51.96 8.05 53.56
CA HIS A 496 51.04 7.38 52.62
C HIS A 496 51.68 6.14 51.98
N ASP A 497 50.95 5.02 51.95
CA ASP A 497 51.45 3.74 51.42
C ASP A 497 51.63 3.73 49.89
N LEU A 498 50.79 4.48 49.18
CA LEU A 498 50.77 4.61 47.73
C LEU A 498 50.82 6.10 47.37
N VAL A 499 51.79 6.47 46.55
CA VAL A 499 52.02 7.85 46.15
C VAL A 499 52.01 7.94 44.63
N GLY A 500 51.45 9.03 44.11
CA GLY A 500 51.44 9.35 42.68
C GLY A 500 51.29 10.84 42.52
N ARG A 501 52.35 11.53 42.09
CA ARG A 501 52.36 12.99 41.92
C ARG A 501 53.05 13.43 40.65
N VAL A 502 52.51 14.47 40.03
CA VAL A 502 53.12 15.22 38.92
C VAL A 502 53.95 16.36 39.52
N VAL A 503 55.24 16.37 39.19
CA VAL A 503 56.24 17.24 39.83
C VAL A 503 57.11 17.93 38.79
N SER A 504 57.59 19.13 39.11
CA SER A 504 58.41 19.95 38.22
C SER A 504 59.86 19.46 38.22
N SER A 505 60.42 19.22 39.40
CA SER A 505 61.78 18.71 39.57
C SER A 505 61.90 17.79 40.80
N CYS A 506 62.90 16.90 40.80
CA CYS A 506 63.23 16.07 41.97
C CYS A 506 64.75 15.98 42.16
N THR A 507 65.17 15.70 43.39
CA THR A 507 66.55 15.33 43.71
C THR A 507 66.93 14.01 43.02
N ASN A 508 68.21 13.83 42.67
CA ASN A 508 68.77 12.55 42.16
C ASN A 508 68.18 12.00 40.84
N LEU A 509 67.53 12.82 40.01
CA LEU A 509 67.12 12.42 38.66
C LEU A 509 68.31 12.39 37.68
N ARG A 510 68.34 11.39 36.79
CA ARG A 510 69.38 11.23 35.77
C ARG A 510 69.36 12.33 34.71
N ARG A 511 68.18 12.92 34.44
CA ARG A 511 67.97 13.98 33.45
C ARG A 511 67.03 15.02 34.04
N ASN A 512 67.32 16.29 33.80
CA ASN A 512 66.37 17.36 34.09
C ASN A 512 65.33 17.44 32.96
N SER A 513 64.05 17.42 33.28
CA SER A 513 62.94 17.50 32.32
C SER A 513 61.89 18.50 32.82
N THR A 514 61.04 18.97 31.91
CA THR A 514 60.02 19.98 32.22
C THR A 514 58.85 19.40 33.02
N ILE A 515 58.57 18.10 32.86
CA ILE A 515 57.50 17.38 33.57
C ILE A 515 58.06 16.06 34.07
N ASN A 516 57.75 15.72 35.32
CA ASN A 516 58.08 14.43 35.91
C ASN A 516 56.83 13.80 36.52
N TYR A 517 56.57 12.54 36.19
CA TYR A 517 55.51 11.74 36.80
C TYR A 517 56.15 10.75 37.75
N VAL A 518 55.87 10.85 39.04
CA VAL A 518 56.45 9.95 40.04
C VAL A 518 55.35 9.18 40.75
N TRP A 519 55.40 7.85 40.71
CA TRP A 519 54.44 7.00 41.42
C TRP A 519 55.08 5.71 41.92
N GLY A 520 54.44 5.08 42.91
CA GLY A 520 54.84 3.78 43.41
C GLY A 520 54.32 3.54 44.82
N SER A 521 54.87 2.51 45.47
CA SER A 521 54.49 2.16 46.84
C SER A 521 55.65 2.38 47.79
N CYS A 522 55.36 3.15 48.84
CA CYS A 522 56.31 3.45 49.91
C CYS A 522 56.41 2.28 50.90
N GLU A 523 55.35 1.46 51.05
CA GLU A 523 55.41 0.21 51.82
C GLU A 523 56.44 -0.77 51.24
N SER A 524 56.52 -0.88 49.91
CA SER A 524 57.51 -1.74 49.25
C SER A 524 58.83 -1.04 48.93
N LEU A 525 59.00 0.24 49.31
CA LEU A 525 60.15 1.07 48.97
C LEU A 525 60.51 1.00 47.48
N THR A 526 59.51 1.16 46.60
CA THR A 526 59.71 1.15 45.15
C THR A 526 58.94 2.28 44.49
N LEU A 527 59.67 3.23 43.89
CA LEU A 527 59.12 4.36 43.13
C LEU A 527 59.62 4.34 41.69
N ILE A 528 58.84 4.91 40.78
CA ILE A 528 59.23 5.13 39.38
C ILE A 528 59.04 6.61 39.09
N ALA A 529 60.07 7.25 38.54
CA ALA A 529 60.00 8.55 37.93
C ALA A 529 60.00 8.40 36.40
N TYR A 530 59.04 9.04 35.75
CA TYR A 530 58.95 9.15 34.30
C TYR A 530 59.18 10.60 33.91
N MET A 531 60.39 10.87 33.42
CA MET A 531 60.91 12.20 33.11
C MET A 531 60.57 12.51 31.66
N CYS A 532 59.74 13.52 31.41
CA CYS A 532 59.15 13.80 30.10
C CYS A 532 59.43 15.22 29.62
N GLU A 533 59.68 15.34 28.32
CA GLU A 533 59.68 16.61 27.59
C GLU A 533 58.48 16.65 26.63
N GLU A 534 57.74 17.76 26.66
CA GLU A 534 56.53 17.96 25.88
C GLU A 534 56.85 18.61 24.53
N THR A 535 56.32 18.05 23.45
CA THR A 535 56.45 18.64 22.11
C THR A 535 55.09 18.68 21.40
N TYR A 536 54.79 19.83 20.79
CA TYR A 536 53.56 20.05 20.04
C TYR A 536 53.77 19.68 18.58
N LEU A 537 52.84 18.90 18.03
CA LEU A 537 52.88 18.44 16.66
C LEU A 537 51.65 18.93 15.92
N ALA A 538 51.87 19.58 14.77
CA ALA A 538 50.84 19.89 13.81
C ALA A 538 50.74 18.76 12.78
N THR A 539 49.53 18.33 12.45
CA THR A 539 49.24 17.28 11.46
C THR A 539 47.88 17.53 10.83
N ASP A 540 47.69 17.15 9.58
CA ASP A 540 46.37 17.16 8.99
C ASP A 540 45.64 15.85 9.32
N ALA A 541 44.38 15.92 9.73
CA ALA A 541 43.57 14.75 10.02
C ALA A 541 42.35 14.68 9.09
N VAL A 542 42.13 13.50 8.51
CA VAL A 542 40.92 13.21 7.74
C VAL A 542 39.76 13.07 8.71
N THR A 543 38.80 13.99 8.63
CA THR A 543 37.66 14.05 9.53
C THR A 543 36.36 14.14 8.77
N THR A 544 35.29 13.62 9.38
CA THR A 544 33.94 13.77 8.87
C THR A 544 33.14 14.64 9.83
N LEU A 545 32.57 15.73 9.35
CA LEU A 545 31.80 16.70 10.11
C LEU A 545 30.31 16.52 9.79
N ASP A 546 29.45 16.43 10.80
CA ASP A 546 28.01 16.23 10.68
C ASP A 546 27.24 17.48 11.16
N GLY A 547 26.16 17.82 10.44
CA GLY A 547 25.18 18.83 10.84
C GLY A 547 25.62 20.30 10.70
N ASP A 548 24.75 21.21 11.14
CA ASP A 548 24.92 22.66 10.93
C ASP A 548 26.08 23.27 11.71
N GLU A 549 26.40 22.68 12.87
CA GLU A 549 27.47 23.11 13.77
C GLU A 549 28.84 22.51 13.44
N LEU A 550 28.93 21.74 12.34
CA LEU A 550 30.17 21.05 11.91
C LEU A 550 30.78 20.19 13.05
N ALA A 551 29.95 19.45 13.77
CA ALA A 551 30.41 18.58 14.84
C ALA A 551 31.15 17.37 14.26
N ILE A 552 32.24 16.94 14.89
CA ILE A 552 32.97 15.73 14.47
C ILE A 552 32.04 14.52 14.61
N SER A 553 31.94 13.72 13.54
CA SER A 553 31.06 12.56 13.52
C SER A 553 31.48 11.52 14.55
N ARG A 554 30.51 11.02 15.33
CA ARG A 554 30.74 9.94 16.29
C ARG A 554 30.98 8.59 15.61
N TRP A 555 30.61 8.47 14.34
CA TRP A 555 30.64 7.21 13.59
C TRP A 555 31.91 7.03 12.76
N ALA A 556 32.72 8.09 12.64
CA ALA A 556 33.98 8.03 11.92
C ALA A 556 35.06 8.77 12.72
N THR A 557 36.01 8.01 13.23
CA THR A 557 37.14 8.53 14.01
C THR A 557 38.08 9.34 13.11
N PRO A 558 38.45 10.57 13.51
CA PRO A 558 39.54 11.32 12.89
C PRO A 558 40.82 10.49 12.76
N VAL A 559 41.44 10.49 11.58
CA VAL A 559 42.71 9.80 11.34
C VAL A 559 43.78 10.84 10.99
N PRO A 560 44.79 11.05 11.85
CA PRO A 560 45.90 11.96 11.57
C PRO A 560 46.82 11.39 10.48
N ASP A 561 47.24 12.23 9.55
CA ASP A 561 48.18 11.89 8.49
C ASP A 561 49.63 12.08 8.98
N ARG A 562 50.37 10.97 8.98
CA ARG A 562 51.77 10.95 9.42
C ARG A 562 52.71 11.68 8.45
N LEU A 563 52.30 11.88 7.20
CA LEU A 563 53.11 12.55 6.18
C LEU A 563 53.19 14.06 6.37
N THR A 564 52.14 14.66 6.96
CA THR A 564 52.04 16.11 7.21
C THR A 564 52.49 16.49 8.62
N GLN A 565 52.92 15.50 9.41
CA GLN A 565 53.34 15.71 10.79
C GLN A 565 54.63 16.53 10.87
N GLY A 566 54.57 17.65 11.61
CA GLY A 566 55.73 18.51 11.87
C GLY A 566 55.71 19.11 13.28
N PRO A 567 56.89 19.45 13.84
CA PRO A 567 56.97 20.17 15.10
C PRO A 567 56.34 21.56 14.98
N SER A 568 55.69 22.01 16.04
CA SER A 568 55.10 23.35 16.14
C SER A 568 55.86 24.18 17.18
N ASP A 569 56.05 25.47 16.91
CA ASP A 569 56.67 26.44 17.82
C ASP A 569 55.74 26.87 18.98
N LEU A 570 54.61 26.19 19.14
CA LEU A 570 53.68 26.45 20.23
C LEU A 570 54.30 26.00 21.57
N SER A 571 54.31 26.90 22.55
CA SER A 571 54.73 26.61 23.92
C SER A 571 53.64 27.04 24.89
N LEU A 572 53.26 26.14 25.78
CA LEU A 572 52.26 26.34 26.81
C LEU A 572 52.86 25.95 28.18
N PRO A 573 52.66 26.77 29.22
CA PRO A 573 53.08 26.39 30.56
C PRO A 573 52.33 25.14 31.01
N ILE A 574 53.01 24.34 31.82
CA ILE A 574 52.43 23.15 32.48
C ILE A 574 51.69 23.55 33.75
N ASP A 575 52.12 24.65 34.38
CA ASP A 575 51.49 25.18 35.56
C ASP A 575 50.03 25.55 35.29
N GLY A 576 49.13 25.09 36.17
CA GLY A 576 47.68 25.24 36.02
C GLY A 576 47.01 24.34 34.97
N ALA A 577 47.74 23.60 34.12
CA ALA A 577 47.12 22.76 33.08
C ALA A 577 46.27 21.61 33.66
N TYR A 578 46.69 21.07 34.81
CA TYR A 578 45.97 20.01 35.51
C TYR A 578 44.82 20.53 36.38
N ASP A 579 44.66 21.85 36.52
CA ASP A 579 43.52 22.44 37.25
C ASP A 579 42.17 22.13 36.61
N LEU A 580 42.18 21.82 35.30
CA LEU A 580 41.04 21.30 34.54
C LEU A 580 40.38 20.06 35.16
N LEU A 581 41.16 19.20 35.82
CA LEU A 581 40.66 17.98 36.44
C LEU A 581 39.81 18.24 37.70
N GLY A 582 39.75 19.49 38.16
CA GLY A 582 39.02 19.88 39.36
C GLY A 582 39.55 19.20 40.62
N ASN A 583 38.75 19.28 41.68
CA ASN A 583 39.06 18.66 42.96
C ASN A 583 38.42 17.26 43.02
N MET A 584 38.89 16.36 42.15
CA MET A 584 38.56 14.92 42.24
C MET A 584 39.07 14.44 43.60
N SER A 585 38.16 14.27 44.58
CA SER A 585 38.58 14.06 45.96
C SER A 585 39.39 12.77 46.12
N SER A 586 40.55 12.93 46.78
CA SER A 586 41.43 11.86 47.24
C SER A 586 40.84 11.04 48.39
N ASP A 587 39.59 11.34 48.80
CA ASP A 587 38.86 10.73 49.93
C ASP A 587 38.44 9.26 49.70
N ALA A 588 38.83 8.62 48.60
CA ALA A 588 38.60 7.19 48.41
C ALA A 588 39.64 6.39 49.21
N GLU A 589 39.19 5.36 49.94
CA GLU A 589 40.06 4.47 50.72
C GLU A 589 41.27 4.00 49.88
N GLY A 590 42.48 4.39 50.31
CA GLY A 590 43.75 4.02 49.67
C GLY A 590 44.24 4.93 48.52
N ALA A 591 43.61 6.08 48.28
CA ALA A 591 44.01 7.08 47.27
C ALA A 591 44.50 8.42 47.86
N GLU A 592 44.69 8.50 49.18
CA GLU A 592 45.04 9.72 49.92
C GLU A 592 46.40 10.33 49.50
N GLY A 593 47.34 9.50 49.04
CA GLY A 593 48.67 9.93 48.57
C GLY A 593 48.74 10.28 47.07
N LEU A 594 47.62 10.20 46.34
CA LEU A 594 47.56 10.51 44.91
C LEU A 594 47.16 11.97 44.68
N ASP A 595 47.84 12.63 43.74
CA ASP A 595 47.39 13.93 43.25
C ASP A 595 46.15 13.80 42.35
N ARG A 596 45.57 14.95 41.95
CA ARG A 596 44.39 15.00 41.07
C ARG A 596 44.56 14.26 39.74
N PHE A 597 45.78 14.19 39.20
CA PHE A 597 46.07 13.53 37.94
C PHE A 597 46.03 12.01 38.11
N PHE A 598 46.75 11.47 39.08
CA PHE A 598 46.77 10.04 39.38
C PHE A 598 45.44 9.54 39.98
N ALA A 599 44.77 10.36 40.80
CA ALA A 599 43.43 10.06 41.29
C ALA A 599 42.44 9.89 40.13
N THR A 600 42.46 10.80 39.15
CA THR A 600 41.63 10.70 37.94
C THR A 600 42.03 9.49 37.09
N LEU A 601 43.33 9.24 36.91
CA LEU A 601 43.84 8.13 36.12
C LEU A 601 43.33 6.78 36.63
N THR A 602 43.24 6.61 37.95
CA THR A 602 42.75 5.38 38.56
C THR A 602 41.27 5.10 38.38
N ARG A 603 40.47 6.14 38.17
CA ARG A 603 39.02 6.04 37.94
C ARG A 603 38.67 6.10 36.45
N SER A 604 39.60 6.56 35.61
CA SER A 604 39.38 6.77 34.18
C SER A 604 39.13 5.49 33.39
N ARG A 605 38.56 5.65 32.20
CA ARG A 605 38.39 4.61 31.17
C ARG A 605 39.70 4.06 30.61
N LEU A 606 40.86 4.60 31.01
CA LEU A 606 42.17 4.22 30.50
C LEU A 606 42.73 2.94 31.14
N ASP A 607 41.94 2.27 31.99
CA ASP A 607 42.28 0.99 32.64
C ASP A 607 43.59 1.06 33.45
N VAL A 608 43.69 1.96 34.43
CA VAL A 608 44.85 2.06 35.34
C VAL A 608 44.43 2.07 36.82
N PRO A 609 43.81 1.01 37.35
CA PRO A 609 43.35 0.96 38.73
C PRO A 609 44.52 0.98 39.74
N LEU A 610 44.21 1.27 41.00
CA LEU A 610 45.20 1.37 42.10
C LEU A 610 46.16 0.17 42.20
N GLN A 611 45.67 -1.05 41.96
CA GLN A 611 46.50 -2.26 41.99
C GLN A 611 47.60 -2.26 40.91
N ARG A 612 47.33 -1.63 39.76
CA ARG A 612 48.26 -1.54 38.62
C ARG A 612 49.37 -0.52 38.90
N LEU A 613 49.07 0.55 39.66
CA LEU A 613 50.08 1.51 40.15
C LEU A 613 51.04 0.87 41.17
N ARG A 614 50.57 -0.08 41.99
CA ARG A 614 51.40 -0.81 42.97
C ARG A 614 52.33 -1.85 42.32
N SER A 615 51.95 -2.39 41.15
CA SER A 615 52.68 -3.50 40.54
C SER A 615 53.78 -3.03 39.58
N MET A 616 55.03 -3.41 39.86
CA MET A 616 56.19 -3.18 38.98
C MET A 616 56.16 -4.03 37.69
N ALA A 617 55.30 -5.04 37.61
CA ALA A 617 55.21 -5.94 36.46
C ALA A 617 54.48 -5.34 35.24
N ARG A 618 53.72 -4.25 35.42
CA ARG A 618 52.84 -3.66 34.37
C ARG A 618 53.10 -2.18 34.13
N VAL A 619 54.33 -1.72 34.37
CA VAL A 619 54.74 -0.31 34.23
C VAL A 619 54.39 0.28 32.87
N ASN A 620 54.62 -0.45 31.78
CA ASN A 620 54.31 0.04 30.42
C ASN A 620 52.84 0.43 30.22
N SER A 621 51.90 -0.27 30.87
CA SER A 621 50.48 0.07 30.80
C SER A 621 50.15 1.35 31.56
N VAL A 622 50.83 1.60 32.68
CA VAL A 622 50.73 2.85 33.44
C VAL A 622 51.32 3.99 32.62
N LEU A 623 52.48 3.79 32.00
CA LEU A 623 53.12 4.77 31.11
C LEU A 623 52.19 5.18 29.97
N THR A 624 51.58 4.21 29.27
CA THR A 624 50.62 4.50 28.19
C THR A 624 49.38 5.23 28.71
N GLY A 625 48.89 4.89 29.91
CA GLY A 625 47.79 5.60 30.55
C GLY A 625 48.13 7.05 30.87
N ILE A 626 49.32 7.31 31.41
CA ILE A 626 49.83 8.65 31.72
C ILE A 626 49.95 9.48 30.44
N THR A 627 50.59 8.96 29.39
CA THR A 627 50.78 9.70 28.14
C THR A 627 49.45 10.05 27.48
N ARG A 628 48.50 9.10 27.49
CA ARG A 628 47.18 9.31 26.90
C ARG A 628 46.31 10.28 27.68
N GLN A 629 46.28 10.17 29.01
CA GLN A 629 45.55 11.13 29.84
C GLN A 629 46.12 12.54 29.70
N HIS A 630 47.45 12.68 29.67
CA HIS A 630 48.10 13.96 29.44
C HIS A 630 47.72 14.55 28.08
N GLY A 631 47.77 13.75 27.00
CA GLY A 631 47.35 14.17 25.66
C GLY A 631 45.90 14.66 25.61
N ILE A 632 44.96 13.94 26.25
CA ILE A 632 43.55 14.35 26.33
C ILE A 632 43.40 15.68 27.09
N ILE A 633 44.02 15.81 28.26
CA ILE A 633 43.96 17.06 29.06
C ILE A 633 44.49 18.22 28.22
N ARG A 634 45.63 18.03 27.57
CA ARG A 634 46.23 19.09 26.77
C ARG A 634 45.43 19.44 25.53
N ALA A 635 44.80 18.48 24.86
CA ALA A 635 43.88 18.76 23.75
C ALA A 635 42.73 19.69 24.18
N GLN A 636 42.24 19.53 25.42
CA GLN A 636 41.24 20.42 26.00
C GLN A 636 41.83 21.80 26.36
N THR A 637 43.05 21.86 26.90
CA THR A 637 43.72 23.15 27.15
C THR A 637 43.92 23.96 25.87
N LEU A 638 44.26 23.30 24.75
CA LEU A 638 44.42 23.92 23.43
C LEU A 638 43.13 24.54 22.92
N THR A 639 41.99 23.92 23.22
CA THR A 639 40.67 24.34 22.77
C THR A 639 40.10 25.49 23.61
N GLY A 640 40.69 25.72 24.80
CA GLY A 640 40.35 26.82 25.69
C GLY A 640 40.52 28.19 25.04
N SER A 641 39.67 29.13 25.45
CA SER A 641 39.62 30.49 24.88
C SER A 641 40.90 31.31 25.06
N ALA A 642 41.77 30.93 26.00
CA ALA A 642 43.06 31.58 26.20
C ALA A 642 44.05 31.27 25.05
N VAL A 643 44.03 30.04 24.55
CA VAL A 643 45.01 29.49 23.59
C VAL A 643 44.46 29.53 22.16
N ARG A 644 43.20 29.13 21.96
CA ARG A 644 42.56 29.18 20.64
C ARG A 644 41.86 30.51 20.45
N ARG A 645 42.42 31.38 19.59
CA ARG A 645 41.89 32.73 19.33
C ARG A 645 41.34 32.87 17.92
N PRO A 646 40.31 33.69 17.71
CA PRO A 646 39.82 34.02 16.37
C PRO A 646 40.84 34.87 15.61
N PHE A 647 40.86 34.78 14.28
CA PHE A 647 41.64 35.69 13.43
C PHE A 647 41.10 37.13 13.53
N THR A 648 41.98 38.09 13.82
CA THR A 648 41.74 39.54 13.87
C THR A 648 42.76 40.27 12.99
N GLU A 649 42.66 41.60 12.81
CA GLU A 649 43.59 42.36 11.94
C GLU A 649 45.07 42.24 12.37
N ASP A 650 45.33 42.02 13.66
CA ASP A 650 46.68 41.84 14.23
C ASP A 650 47.17 40.37 14.23
N SER A 651 46.40 39.44 13.69
CA SER A 651 46.69 38.00 13.71
C SER A 651 47.52 37.54 12.49
N PRO A 652 48.18 36.37 12.54
CA PRO A 652 48.85 35.81 11.37
C PRO A 652 47.90 35.65 10.18
N SER A 653 48.44 35.69 8.96
CA SER A 653 47.67 35.55 7.74
C SER A 653 46.82 34.28 7.75
N ARG A 654 45.52 34.42 7.46
CA ARG A 654 44.59 33.30 7.40
C ARG A 654 45.03 32.29 6.32
N PRO A 655 45.06 30.98 6.62
CA PRO A 655 45.32 29.95 5.62
C PRO A 655 44.29 29.93 4.49
N ALA A 656 44.68 29.35 3.35
CA ALA A 656 43.78 29.19 2.21
C ALA A 656 42.56 28.33 2.57
N ALA A 657 41.45 28.56 1.87
CA ALA A 657 40.25 27.75 2.04
C ALA A 657 40.52 26.29 1.66
N ILE A 658 40.01 25.35 2.46
CA ILE A 658 40.12 23.92 2.19
C ILE A 658 38.96 23.53 1.27
N GLU A 659 39.27 23.08 0.06
CA GLU A 659 38.27 22.56 -0.87
C GLU A 659 37.77 21.19 -0.41
N THR A 660 36.46 21.02 -0.36
CA THR A 660 35.81 19.79 0.13
C THR A 660 34.52 19.52 -0.60
N GLU A 661 34.06 18.27 -0.54
CA GLU A 661 32.75 17.89 -1.05
C GLU A 661 31.75 17.80 0.11
N LEU A 662 30.62 18.46 -0.07
CA LEU A 662 29.47 18.39 0.79
C LEU A 662 28.58 17.24 0.34
N VAL A 663 28.46 16.22 1.19
CA VAL A 663 27.52 15.11 1.00
C VAL A 663 26.19 15.44 1.67
N MET A 664 25.17 15.67 0.84
CA MET A 664 23.80 15.94 1.28
C MET A 664 22.94 14.69 1.09
N ARG A 665 22.27 14.23 2.15
CA ARG A 665 21.25 13.18 2.02
C ARG A 665 19.92 13.79 1.63
N GLN A 666 19.58 13.72 0.36
CA GLN A 666 18.26 14.14 -0.14
C GLN A 666 17.30 12.95 -0.20
N ARG A 667 16.03 13.21 0.10
CA ARG A 667 14.97 12.21 -0.06
C ARG A 667 14.65 12.07 -1.55
N ALA A 668 14.90 10.89 -2.09
CA ALA A 668 14.53 10.54 -3.45
C ALA A 668 13.49 9.40 -3.45
N VAL A 669 12.54 9.51 -4.36
CA VAL A 669 11.57 8.46 -4.62
C VAL A 669 12.19 7.47 -5.58
N ILE A 670 12.37 6.23 -5.15
CA ILE A 670 12.84 5.13 -6.01
C ILE A 670 11.67 4.20 -6.29
N GLN A 671 11.54 3.77 -7.54
CA GLN A 671 10.56 2.76 -7.94
C GLN A 671 11.11 1.36 -7.62
N SER A 672 10.34 0.55 -6.90
CA SER A 672 10.80 -0.78 -6.48
C SER A 672 10.81 -1.77 -7.65
N ARG A 673 11.91 -2.53 -7.75
CA ARG A 673 12.12 -3.51 -8.82
C ARG A 673 11.10 -4.65 -8.77
N GLY A 674 10.85 -5.19 -7.57
CA GLY A 674 9.92 -6.30 -7.38
C GLY A 674 8.48 -5.97 -7.79
N GLN A 675 7.93 -4.82 -7.34
CA GLN A 675 6.56 -4.45 -7.67
C GLN A 675 6.40 -4.05 -9.14
N THR A 676 7.44 -3.47 -9.76
CA THR A 676 7.42 -3.14 -11.19
C THR A 676 7.30 -4.41 -12.04
N TYR A 677 8.06 -5.46 -11.74
CA TYR A 677 7.89 -6.74 -12.42
C TYR A 677 6.54 -7.40 -12.12
N ALA A 678 6.07 -7.35 -10.88
CA ALA A 678 4.76 -7.90 -10.52
C ALA A 678 3.61 -7.23 -11.32
N LEU A 679 3.58 -5.89 -11.35
CA LEU A 679 2.56 -5.13 -12.09
C LEU A 679 2.64 -5.35 -13.60
N THR A 680 3.84 -5.41 -14.17
CA THR A 680 4.01 -5.66 -15.61
C THR A 680 3.56 -7.07 -16.00
N VAL A 681 3.85 -8.09 -15.19
CA VAL A 681 3.35 -9.46 -15.40
C VAL A 681 1.83 -9.51 -15.28
N LEU A 682 1.24 -8.90 -14.25
CA LEU A 682 -0.23 -8.87 -14.08
C LEU A 682 -0.93 -8.16 -15.24
N LEU A 683 -0.42 -7.00 -15.67
CA LEU A 683 -0.92 -6.29 -16.85
C LEU A 683 -0.75 -7.11 -18.14
N GLY A 684 0.38 -7.81 -18.30
CA GLY A 684 0.64 -8.71 -19.42
C GLY A 684 -0.30 -9.93 -19.46
N VAL A 685 -0.67 -10.46 -18.31
CA VAL A 685 -1.69 -11.53 -18.21
C VAL A 685 -3.06 -10.98 -18.60
N ILE A 686 -3.42 -9.78 -18.10
CA ILE A 686 -4.69 -9.12 -18.47
C ILE A 686 -4.76 -8.86 -19.97
N THR A 687 -3.68 -8.39 -20.60
CA THR A 687 -3.64 -8.18 -22.05
C THR A 687 -3.80 -9.51 -22.80
N GLY A 688 -3.03 -10.54 -22.43
CA GLY A 688 -3.15 -11.86 -23.07
C GLY A 688 -4.57 -12.42 -22.99
N LEU A 689 -5.18 -12.37 -21.80
CA LEU A 689 -6.54 -12.85 -21.56
C LEU A 689 -7.60 -12.02 -22.31
N MET A 690 -7.45 -10.69 -22.39
CA MET A 690 -8.36 -9.85 -23.17
C MET A 690 -8.23 -10.08 -24.68
N GLY A 691 -7.02 -10.39 -25.17
CA GLY A 691 -6.79 -10.84 -26.55
C GLY A 691 -7.52 -12.15 -26.84
N ILE A 692 -7.45 -13.13 -25.93
CA ILE A 692 -8.20 -14.40 -26.04
C ILE A 692 -9.71 -14.14 -26.01
N TRP A 693 -10.18 -13.29 -25.11
CA TRP A 693 -11.60 -12.94 -25.02
C TRP A 693 -12.12 -12.27 -26.30
N LEU A 694 -11.33 -11.39 -26.94
CA LEU A 694 -11.68 -10.74 -28.20
C LEU A 694 -11.97 -11.76 -29.32
N LEU A 695 -11.26 -12.91 -29.32
CA LEU A 695 -11.45 -13.99 -30.29
C LEU A 695 -12.71 -14.83 -30.00
N ILE A 696 -13.01 -15.08 -28.72
CA ILE A 696 -14.07 -16.00 -28.27
C ILE A 696 -15.40 -15.29 -27.97
N ARG A 697 -15.43 -13.96 -27.98
CA ARG A 697 -16.60 -13.15 -27.60
C ARG A 697 -17.90 -13.60 -28.30
N PRO A 698 -19.04 -13.60 -27.59
CA PRO A 698 -20.31 -13.98 -28.19
C PRO A 698 -20.71 -12.97 -29.28
N ARG A 699 -21.01 -13.48 -30.48
CA ARG A 699 -21.55 -12.70 -31.60
C ARG A 699 -23.07 -12.65 -31.61
N ALA A 700 -23.76 -13.33 -30.70
CA ALA A 700 -25.20 -13.16 -30.54
C ALA A 700 -25.51 -11.75 -30.01
N ALA A 701 -26.73 -11.29 -30.23
CA ALA A 701 -27.26 -10.06 -29.65
C ALA A 701 -28.70 -10.28 -29.21
N LEU A 702 -29.11 -9.53 -28.20
CA LEU A 702 -30.48 -9.58 -27.68
C LEU A 702 -31.29 -8.42 -28.26
N PRO A 703 -32.62 -8.49 -28.31
CA PRO A 703 -33.43 -7.35 -28.70
C PRO A 703 -33.43 -6.23 -27.65
N LYS A 704 -33.26 -6.58 -26.36
CA LYS A 704 -33.34 -5.67 -25.21
C LYS A 704 -32.44 -6.12 -24.06
N ASN A 705 -32.17 -5.22 -23.11
CA ASN A 705 -31.48 -5.55 -21.85
C ASN A 705 -32.39 -6.40 -20.94
N PRO A 706 -32.05 -7.66 -20.62
CA PRO A 706 -32.88 -8.55 -19.80
C PRO A 706 -32.77 -8.29 -18.28
N GLY A 707 -32.36 -7.09 -17.85
CA GLY A 707 -32.17 -6.80 -16.43
C GLY A 707 -33.45 -6.46 -15.65
N SER A 708 -34.44 -5.84 -16.29
CA SER A 708 -35.71 -5.51 -15.64
C SER A 708 -36.72 -6.68 -15.67
N ILE A 709 -37.69 -6.66 -14.75
CA ILE A 709 -38.76 -7.67 -14.69
C ILE A 709 -39.58 -7.64 -15.99
N ALA A 710 -39.89 -6.44 -16.49
CA ALA A 710 -40.66 -6.27 -17.72
C ALA A 710 -39.91 -6.80 -18.95
N ALA A 711 -38.59 -6.60 -19.02
CA ALA A 711 -37.79 -7.13 -20.11
C ALA A 711 -37.81 -8.66 -20.12
N ARG A 712 -37.61 -9.31 -18.95
CA ARG A 712 -37.69 -10.77 -18.84
C ARG A 712 -39.11 -11.28 -19.12
N ALA A 713 -40.13 -10.62 -18.59
CA ALA A 713 -41.53 -10.98 -18.83
C ALA A 713 -41.89 -10.88 -20.32
N SER A 714 -41.43 -9.84 -21.01
CA SER A 714 -41.62 -9.65 -22.45
C SER A 714 -40.97 -10.77 -23.29
N LEU A 715 -39.81 -11.29 -22.87
CA LEU A 715 -39.13 -12.42 -23.55
C LEU A 715 -39.82 -13.77 -23.33
N VAL A 716 -40.56 -13.92 -22.22
CA VAL A 716 -41.25 -15.16 -21.86
C VAL A 716 -42.75 -15.09 -22.18
N ALA A 717 -43.34 -13.91 -22.42
CA ALA A 717 -44.79 -13.75 -22.65
C ALA A 717 -45.35 -14.72 -23.69
N ASP A 718 -44.74 -14.78 -24.87
CA ASP A 718 -45.19 -15.64 -25.96
C ASP A 718 -44.37 -16.95 -26.08
N SER A 719 -43.72 -17.37 -25.00
CA SER A 719 -42.92 -18.60 -24.96
C SER A 719 -43.79 -19.86 -24.97
N THR A 720 -43.30 -20.94 -25.58
CA THR A 720 -43.97 -22.25 -25.50
C THR A 720 -43.70 -22.98 -24.18
N ILE A 721 -42.95 -22.35 -23.26
CA ILE A 721 -42.60 -22.93 -21.95
C ILE A 721 -43.84 -23.12 -21.06
N TRP A 722 -44.86 -22.27 -21.21
CA TRP A 722 -46.04 -22.23 -20.34
C TRP A 722 -46.81 -23.55 -20.35
N TRP A 723 -46.87 -24.23 -21.49
CA TRP A 723 -47.57 -25.52 -21.64
C TRP A 723 -46.94 -26.67 -20.83
N HIS A 724 -45.72 -26.49 -20.35
CA HIS A 724 -44.99 -27.51 -19.60
C HIS A 724 -44.75 -27.16 -18.13
N LEU A 725 -45.18 -25.98 -17.69
CA LEU A 725 -45.13 -25.56 -16.30
C LEU A 725 -46.43 -26.01 -15.60
N PRO A 726 -46.36 -26.81 -14.52
CA PRO A 726 -47.54 -27.17 -13.75
C PRO A 726 -48.10 -25.95 -12.98
N LYS A 727 -49.37 -26.02 -12.59
CA LYS A 727 -49.93 -25.05 -11.64
C LYS A 727 -49.14 -25.08 -10.33
N GLY A 728 -48.89 -23.91 -9.74
CA GLY A 728 -48.11 -23.76 -8.50
C GLY A 728 -46.61 -23.96 -8.66
N VAL A 729 -46.08 -23.81 -9.88
CA VAL A 729 -44.64 -23.97 -10.16
C VAL A 729 -43.76 -22.96 -9.41
N GLU A 730 -44.33 -21.84 -8.98
CA GLU A 730 -43.66 -20.83 -8.16
C GLU A 730 -43.15 -21.40 -6.82
N TRP A 731 -43.80 -22.43 -6.28
CA TRP A 731 -43.44 -23.08 -5.00
C TRP A 731 -42.65 -24.38 -5.18
N LEU A 732 -42.38 -24.79 -6.42
CA LEU A 732 -41.68 -26.04 -6.70
C LEU A 732 -40.18 -25.89 -6.41
N SER A 733 -39.55 -26.85 -5.73
CA SER A 733 -38.09 -26.83 -5.52
C SER A 733 -37.30 -26.78 -6.85
N ASP A 734 -36.11 -26.17 -6.86
CA ASP A 734 -35.19 -26.13 -8.02
C ASP A 734 -34.91 -27.50 -8.65
N GLU A 735 -34.68 -28.53 -7.84
CA GLU A 735 -34.40 -29.89 -8.33
C GLU A 735 -35.59 -30.51 -9.08
N ARG A 736 -36.81 -30.33 -8.57
CA ARG A 736 -38.03 -30.86 -9.21
C ARG A 736 -38.36 -30.11 -10.50
N LEU A 737 -38.16 -28.79 -10.53
CA LEU A 737 -38.32 -28.01 -11.76
C LEU A 737 -37.28 -28.42 -12.80
N ALA A 738 -36.01 -28.55 -12.37
CA ALA A 738 -34.93 -29.03 -13.21
C ALA A 738 -35.28 -30.40 -13.79
N HIS A 739 -35.67 -31.37 -12.96
CA HIS A 739 -36.02 -32.72 -13.40
C HIS A 739 -37.09 -32.74 -14.52
N ARG A 740 -38.10 -31.85 -14.44
CA ARG A 740 -39.17 -31.75 -15.45
C ARG A 740 -38.70 -31.17 -16.77
N LEU A 741 -37.81 -30.18 -16.72
CA LEU A 741 -37.34 -29.44 -17.89
C LEU A 741 -36.03 -29.99 -18.46
N ARG A 742 -35.33 -30.89 -17.74
CA ARG A 742 -34.01 -31.44 -18.11
C ARG A 742 -34.00 -32.17 -19.44
N LYS A 743 -35.10 -32.82 -19.81
CA LYS A 743 -35.25 -33.58 -21.06
C LYS A 743 -35.68 -32.72 -22.25
N LYS A 744 -35.80 -31.40 -22.08
CA LYS A 744 -36.24 -30.46 -23.10
C LYS A 744 -35.07 -29.61 -23.57
N VAL A 745 -35.14 -29.20 -24.83
CA VAL A 745 -34.16 -28.33 -25.48
C VAL A 745 -34.80 -26.98 -25.78
N PHE A 746 -34.14 -25.90 -25.39
CA PHE A 746 -34.65 -24.53 -25.47
C PHE A 746 -33.84 -23.70 -26.47
N ARG A 747 -34.52 -22.83 -27.20
CA ARG A 747 -33.95 -21.83 -28.10
C ARG A 747 -34.71 -20.51 -27.94
N MET A 748 -34.03 -19.39 -28.11
CA MET A 748 -34.65 -18.07 -28.17
C MET A 748 -34.66 -17.57 -29.62
N GLY A 749 -35.83 -17.18 -30.12
CA GLY A 749 -36.00 -16.79 -31.52
C GLY A 749 -37.46 -16.63 -31.92
N TRP A 750 -37.71 -16.58 -33.22
CA TRP A 750 -39.06 -16.55 -33.79
C TRP A 750 -39.65 -17.95 -33.88
N PHE A 751 -40.87 -18.10 -33.35
CA PHE A 751 -41.65 -19.33 -33.41
C PHE A 751 -43.01 -19.04 -34.06
N SER A 752 -43.43 -19.90 -34.98
CA SER A 752 -44.78 -19.85 -35.56
C SER A 752 -45.73 -20.68 -34.70
N VAL A 753 -46.73 -20.03 -34.11
CA VAL A 753 -47.78 -20.69 -33.33
C VAL A 753 -49.08 -20.66 -34.14
N HIS A 754 -49.70 -21.82 -34.33
CA HIS A 754 -51.02 -21.90 -34.93
C HIS A 754 -52.06 -21.40 -33.93
N SER A 755 -52.66 -20.24 -34.20
CA SER A 755 -53.79 -19.74 -33.40
C SER A 755 -55.03 -20.60 -33.66
N THR A 756 -55.46 -21.34 -32.65
CA THR A 756 -56.69 -22.14 -32.68
C THR A 756 -57.96 -21.29 -32.82
N ARG A 757 -57.87 -19.98 -32.58
CA ARG A 757 -59.02 -19.05 -32.53
C ARG A 757 -59.24 -18.28 -33.83
N THR A 758 -58.18 -18.05 -34.62
CA THR A 758 -58.23 -17.24 -35.84
C THR A 758 -57.80 -17.97 -37.10
N GLY A 759 -57.19 -19.16 -36.98
CA GLY A 759 -56.66 -19.91 -38.13
C GLY A 759 -55.44 -19.28 -38.80
N VAL A 760 -54.97 -18.12 -38.30
CA VAL A 760 -53.80 -17.41 -38.79
C VAL A 760 -52.55 -17.92 -38.07
N VAL A 761 -51.46 -18.09 -38.81
CA VAL A 761 -50.13 -18.39 -38.25
C VAL A 761 -49.58 -17.11 -37.61
N GLU A 762 -49.48 -17.07 -36.29
CA GLU A 762 -48.90 -15.93 -35.57
C GLU A 762 -47.41 -16.22 -35.31
N ARG A 763 -46.52 -15.29 -35.70
CA ARG A 763 -45.08 -15.35 -35.42
C ARG A 763 -44.79 -14.60 -34.13
N ASN A 764 -44.27 -15.30 -33.14
CA ASN A 764 -43.95 -14.74 -31.84
C ASN A 764 -42.45 -14.89 -31.55
N TYR A 765 -41.83 -13.84 -31.01
CA TYR A 765 -40.44 -13.87 -30.58
C TYR A 765 -40.37 -14.16 -29.08
N GLY A 766 -39.65 -15.21 -28.69
CA GLY A 766 -39.52 -15.57 -27.28
C GLY A 766 -38.63 -16.78 -27.05
N ILE A 767 -38.77 -17.43 -25.90
CA ILE A 767 -38.09 -18.69 -25.57
C ILE A 767 -39.01 -19.85 -25.97
N GLY A 768 -38.57 -20.70 -26.89
CA GLY A 768 -39.34 -21.86 -27.34
C GLY A 768 -38.62 -23.17 -27.03
N ILE A 769 -39.40 -24.24 -26.88
CA ILE A 769 -38.90 -25.61 -26.81
C ILE A 769 -38.80 -26.16 -28.23
N VAL A 770 -37.60 -26.59 -28.62
CA VAL A 770 -37.30 -27.12 -29.97
C VAL A 770 -37.49 -28.64 -30.01
N GLN A 771 -37.20 -29.33 -28.90
CA GLN A 771 -37.33 -30.77 -28.80
C GLN A 771 -37.93 -31.15 -27.44
N ASP A 772 -39.07 -31.85 -27.45
CA ASP A 772 -39.65 -32.50 -26.28
C ASP A 772 -39.30 -33.98 -26.32
N GLY A 773 -38.68 -34.51 -25.26
CA GLY A 773 -38.26 -35.92 -25.18
C GLY A 773 -39.39 -36.95 -25.28
N ARG A 774 -40.65 -36.53 -25.52
CA ARG A 774 -41.83 -37.38 -25.71
C ARG A 774 -42.43 -37.34 -27.12
N ARG A 775 -42.07 -36.39 -27.99
CA ARG A 775 -42.46 -36.32 -29.43
C ARG A 775 -41.64 -35.22 -30.13
N ARG A 776 -41.08 -35.52 -31.31
CA ARG A 776 -40.69 -34.47 -32.27
C ARG A 776 -41.97 -33.85 -32.79
N GLU A 777 -42.25 -32.59 -32.49
CA GLU A 777 -43.23 -31.85 -33.28
C GLU A 777 -42.63 -31.54 -34.67
N VAL A 778 -43.54 -31.47 -35.64
CA VAL A 778 -43.40 -31.51 -37.11
C VAL A 778 -42.43 -30.42 -37.64
N PRO A 779 -41.73 -30.65 -38.77
CA PRO A 779 -40.53 -29.88 -39.11
C PRO A 779 -40.84 -28.45 -39.57
N TYR A 780 -39.91 -27.58 -39.17
CA TYR A 780 -39.52 -26.32 -39.82
C TYR A 780 -39.65 -26.36 -41.35
N VAL A 781 -40.46 -25.46 -41.92
CA VAL A 781 -40.47 -25.14 -43.36
C VAL A 781 -39.59 -23.90 -43.53
N PRO A 782 -38.48 -23.95 -44.29
CA PRO A 782 -37.72 -22.76 -44.65
C PRO A 782 -38.51 -21.93 -45.67
N ASP A 783 -38.57 -20.62 -45.48
CA ASP A 783 -39.11 -19.68 -46.46
C ASP A 783 -38.28 -19.72 -47.76
N ALA A 784 -38.98 -19.98 -48.88
CA ALA A 784 -38.44 -19.81 -50.22
C ALA A 784 -38.65 -18.35 -50.64
N SER A 785 -37.60 -17.54 -50.59
CA SER A 785 -37.55 -16.26 -51.31
C SER A 785 -36.12 -15.88 -51.64
N GLU A 786 -35.59 -16.43 -52.73
CA GLU A 786 -34.54 -15.79 -53.53
C GLU A 786 -34.62 -16.35 -54.96
N SER A 787 -35.49 -15.76 -55.78
CA SER A 787 -35.48 -15.93 -57.22
C SER A 787 -34.52 -14.91 -57.83
N GLY A 788 -33.28 -15.33 -58.07
CA GLY A 788 -32.28 -14.63 -58.87
C GLY A 788 -31.83 -15.51 -60.03
N TYR A 789 -32.11 -15.08 -61.25
CA TYR A 789 -31.67 -15.66 -62.51
C TYR A 789 -30.17 -16.02 -62.52
N SER A 790 -29.80 -17.24 -62.94
CA SER A 790 -28.79 -17.43 -64.00
C SER A 790 -28.75 -18.86 -64.53
N THR A 791 -28.50 -18.89 -65.83
CA THR A 791 -28.38 -19.94 -66.84
C THR A 791 -27.48 -21.14 -66.54
N GLY A 792 -27.94 -22.32 -66.98
CA GLY A 792 -27.16 -23.22 -67.86
C GLY A 792 -26.26 -24.27 -67.19
N GLY A 793 -26.58 -25.56 -67.37
CA GLY A 793 -25.64 -26.64 -67.12
C GLY A 793 -26.25 -28.04 -67.08
N HIS A 794 -26.02 -28.80 -68.14
CA HIS A 794 -26.45 -30.19 -68.34
C HIS A 794 -26.02 -31.18 -67.23
N SER A 795 -26.92 -32.14 -66.95
CA SER A 795 -26.71 -33.61 -67.05
C SER A 795 -26.99 -34.48 -65.81
N ARG A 796 -27.66 -35.61 -66.12
CA ARG A 796 -27.65 -36.95 -65.49
C ARG A 796 -28.41 -37.22 -64.18
N GLN A 797 -29.70 -37.50 -64.37
CA GLN A 797 -30.35 -38.81 -64.15
C GLN A 797 -29.58 -39.87 -63.32
N ARG A 798 -30.13 -40.25 -62.14
CA ARG A 798 -30.20 -41.67 -61.72
C ARG A 798 -31.32 -41.93 -60.69
N ARG A 799 -32.18 -42.88 -61.08
CA ARG A 799 -33.28 -43.52 -60.33
C ARG A 799 -32.81 -44.36 -59.13
N LYS A 800 -33.78 -44.62 -58.24
CA LYS A 800 -34.05 -45.76 -57.31
C LYS A 800 -34.06 -45.27 -55.86
N GLY A 801 -35.00 -45.60 -54.99
CA GLY A 801 -36.16 -46.50 -54.95
C GLY A 801 -36.55 -46.56 -53.46
N MET A 802 -37.81 -46.29 -53.10
CA MET A 802 -38.76 -47.30 -52.60
C MET A 802 -38.44 -47.85 -51.21
N ALA A 803 -39.27 -47.51 -50.22
CA ALA A 803 -40.01 -48.49 -49.38
C ALA A 803 -40.85 -47.78 -48.30
N ASP A 804 -42.17 -47.96 -48.42
CA ASP A 804 -43.16 -47.87 -47.34
C ASP A 804 -42.92 -48.93 -46.26
N ALA A 805 -43.36 -48.64 -45.03
CA ALA A 805 -44.04 -49.57 -44.11
C ALA A 805 -44.41 -48.81 -42.80
N THR A 806 -45.66 -48.36 -42.63
CA THR A 806 -46.79 -49.02 -41.93
C THR A 806 -46.62 -49.32 -40.43
N TYR A 807 -47.47 -48.63 -39.66
CA TYR A 807 -48.27 -49.04 -38.47
C TYR A 807 -47.59 -49.76 -37.29
N TYR A 808 -47.67 -49.16 -36.09
CA TYR A 808 -48.70 -49.45 -35.07
C TYR A 808 -48.82 -48.29 -34.08
#